data_AF-A0A1R1B4K4-F1
#
_entry.id   AF-A0A1R1B4K4-F1
#
_cell.length_a   1.000
_cell.length_b   1.000
_cell.length_c   1.000
_cell.angle_alpha   90.00
_cell.angle_beta   90.00
_cell.angle_gamma   90.00
#
_symmetry.space_group_name_H-M   'P 1'
#
loop_
_entity.id
_entity.type
_entity.pdbx_description
1 polymer ?
#
loop_
_entity_poly.entity_id
_entity_poly.type
_entity_poly.pdbx_seq_one_letter_code
_entity_poly.pdbx_strand_id
1 'polypeptide(L)'
;VYKSGNLTLKSNVTFYLAGGAVIVGTGMGEDYGIDFRKDSRNADGTYFIRTAVNSSDITIRGRGTIDGKGIAMRERKMPAPNKNEGLLNNLLVPLATTNFAFDGLILRDAGFWSFMVVRSDNVTIKNLKGFQDLYKIENDVIDINESQNVLVKHSIAISDDDTYSTKTWLQTGMSSGWPGALEHLENVVFDDAFAWTRCAAFKIGQGVAQAQIGVTVRNSYVYQSARALLVDHGYTNNTLPEEGYAQNITFENIDIERVGINQFGNHWLTVSTSTSGNVNNVVLKNINLREVGSEQSRLSGNVTKGKVSVLNDNVSGIMFANTKPLFSDNFEDGDTTGWTSVSGDWTVPTVDKNKMLSSGSQTTTSLIVANPGGSWTDYAYEAKVEMGITNANAGIVFRVQDANNYYMYRINSSNQKLELYKSVNGQMTLVTSTPFAAIEKQSYTVKAIIEGNKISCYVDGTLKMEWTNPVTELTTGGIGFRTTSMVVHFDDAIVSPIIRLDDNFEDGNMTGWTSSSGSWSVVTAGTKTLFQSASTTGLITAGDSWTDYTYEGKVKMPITNANAGIVFRVQNADNYYMYRINVWNQKLELHKAVNGQLTLVSSTPFTAQANQWYTIKASIQGNTIKGYVDGALKTEWTNPVTELTTGKIGFRTTSVDVSFDDALVLSSNQ
;
A
#
# COMPACT_ATOMS: atom_id res chain seq x y z
N VAL A 1 21.85 -8.66 37.90
CA VAL A 1 21.79 -9.70 36.84
C VAL A 1 21.30 -10.98 37.48
N TYR A 2 20.26 -11.59 36.94
CA TYR A 2 19.60 -12.78 37.49
C TYR A 2 19.72 -13.90 36.46
N LYS A 3 20.49 -14.95 36.78
CA LYS A 3 20.65 -16.12 35.92
C LYS A 3 19.48 -17.07 36.16
N SER A 4 18.80 -17.54 35.11
CA SER A 4 17.60 -18.38 35.25
C SER A 4 17.47 -19.43 34.14
N GLY A 5 16.90 -20.59 34.50
CA GLY A 5 16.28 -21.53 33.58
C GLY A 5 14.84 -21.12 33.23
N ASN A 6 14.01 -22.05 32.73
CA ASN A 6 12.63 -21.76 32.31
C ASN A 6 11.78 -21.08 33.39
N LEU A 7 10.98 -20.09 33.00
CA LEU A 7 9.97 -19.45 33.85
C LEU A 7 8.57 -19.61 33.22
N THR A 8 7.57 -19.92 34.05
CA THR A 8 6.17 -19.98 33.63
C THR A 8 5.34 -19.00 34.46
N LEU A 9 4.74 -18.01 33.79
CA LEU A 9 3.89 -16.99 34.40
C LEU A 9 2.45 -17.49 34.49
N LYS A 10 1.85 -17.42 35.67
CA LYS A 10 0.44 -17.78 35.92
C LYS A 10 -0.49 -16.58 35.71
N SER A 11 -1.80 -16.82 35.68
CA SER A 11 -2.78 -15.73 35.57
C SER A 11 -2.64 -14.69 36.69
N ASN A 12 -3.05 -13.46 36.42
CA ASN A 12 -3.05 -12.34 37.37
C ASN A 12 -1.65 -11.97 37.90
N VAL A 13 -0.63 -12.07 37.06
CA VAL A 13 0.76 -11.79 37.42
C VAL A 13 1.28 -10.56 36.67
N THR A 14 1.95 -9.67 37.41
CA THR A 14 2.83 -8.66 36.82
C THR A 14 4.30 -9.06 37.02
N PHE A 15 5.02 -9.31 35.93
CA PHE A 15 6.47 -9.46 35.91
C PHE A 15 7.12 -8.09 35.63
N TYR A 16 7.70 -7.47 36.65
CA TYR A 16 8.35 -6.16 36.53
C TYR A 16 9.87 -6.28 36.50
N LEU A 17 10.52 -5.70 35.48
CA LEU A 17 11.97 -5.65 35.36
C LEU A 17 12.47 -4.20 35.32
N ALA A 18 13.09 -3.76 36.41
CA ALA A 18 13.59 -2.39 36.56
C ALA A 18 14.69 -2.04 35.55
N GLY A 19 14.90 -0.75 35.30
CA GLY A 19 16.02 -0.27 34.47
C GLY A 19 17.36 -0.79 35.00
N GLY A 20 18.18 -1.37 34.13
CA GLY A 20 19.46 -2.00 34.49
C GLY A 20 19.36 -3.42 35.07
N ALA A 21 18.16 -3.91 35.40
CA ALA A 21 17.97 -5.31 35.74
C ALA A 21 18.02 -6.16 34.47
N VAL A 22 18.78 -7.27 34.54
CA VAL A 22 18.92 -8.23 33.44
C VAL A 22 18.55 -9.60 33.97
N ILE A 23 17.57 -10.26 33.36
CA ILE A 23 17.40 -11.71 33.47
C ILE A 23 18.14 -12.33 32.29
N VAL A 24 19.03 -13.27 32.58
CA VAL A 24 19.96 -13.83 31.60
C VAL A 24 19.84 -15.36 31.58
N GLY A 25 19.78 -15.91 30.37
CA GLY A 25 19.84 -17.34 30.14
C GLY A 25 21.16 -17.93 30.63
N THR A 26 21.16 -19.23 30.93
CA THR A 26 22.31 -19.83 31.60
C THR A 26 23.50 -20.04 30.66
N GLY A 27 23.23 -20.13 29.35
CA GLY A 27 24.15 -20.54 28.30
C GLY A 27 24.38 -22.06 28.27
N MET A 28 23.56 -22.83 28.99
CA MET A 28 23.67 -24.29 29.12
C MET A 28 22.31 -24.93 28.83
N GLY A 29 22.20 -25.62 27.70
CA GLY A 29 20.94 -26.25 27.27
C GLY A 29 20.40 -27.27 28.28
N GLU A 30 21.30 -27.93 29.02
CA GLU A 30 20.97 -28.88 30.07
C GLU A 30 20.21 -28.27 31.28
N ASP A 31 20.17 -26.95 31.42
CA ASP A 31 19.40 -26.26 32.47
C ASP A 31 17.92 -26.04 32.10
N TYR A 32 17.51 -26.46 30.90
CA TYR A 32 16.19 -26.17 30.32
C TYR A 32 15.43 -27.44 29.95
N GLY A 33 14.10 -27.36 30.00
CA GLY A 33 13.22 -28.36 29.39
C GLY A 33 13.21 -28.25 27.86
N ILE A 34 12.95 -29.37 27.18
CA ILE A 34 12.76 -29.39 25.73
C ILE A 34 11.26 -29.25 25.45
N ASP A 35 10.88 -28.19 24.72
CA ASP A 35 9.50 -27.88 24.38
C ASP A 35 9.16 -28.22 22.91
N PHE A 36 10.16 -28.22 22.02
CA PHE A 36 9.94 -28.49 20.60
C PHE A 36 11.19 -28.97 19.86
N ARG A 37 10.99 -29.48 18.64
CA ARG A 37 12.05 -29.79 17.67
C ARG A 37 11.94 -28.87 16.46
N LYS A 38 13.06 -28.33 15.99
CA LYS A 38 13.15 -27.60 14.72
C LYS A 38 13.98 -28.38 13.71
N ASP A 39 13.31 -28.91 12.68
CA ASP A 39 13.94 -29.80 11.70
C ASP A 39 14.94 -29.07 10.79
N SER A 40 14.63 -27.87 10.30
CA SER A 40 15.58 -27.06 9.48
C SER A 40 16.87 -26.74 10.23
N ARG A 41 16.82 -26.76 11.56
CA ARG A 41 17.98 -26.54 12.42
C ARG A 41 18.64 -27.80 12.93
N ASN A 42 17.98 -28.94 12.77
CA ASN A 42 18.34 -30.19 13.44
C ASN A 42 18.73 -29.92 14.91
N ALA A 43 17.86 -29.20 15.63
CA ALA A 43 18.08 -28.81 17.03
C ALA A 43 16.76 -28.81 17.82
N ASP A 44 16.88 -29.14 19.10
CA ASP A 44 15.78 -29.03 20.07
C ASP A 44 15.67 -27.58 20.56
N GLY A 45 14.50 -27.21 21.07
CA GLY A 45 14.23 -25.85 21.53
C GLY A 45 13.41 -25.77 22.81
N THR A 46 13.52 -24.63 23.46
CA THR A 46 12.87 -24.32 24.74
C THR A 46 12.24 -22.94 24.75
N TYR A 47 11.22 -22.75 25.59
CA TYR A 47 10.64 -21.44 25.88
C TYR A 47 11.22 -20.88 27.17
N PHE A 48 12.10 -19.89 27.09
CA PHE A 48 12.77 -19.35 28.27
C PHE A 48 11.77 -18.76 29.27
N ILE A 49 10.92 -17.84 28.83
CA ILE A 49 9.79 -17.33 29.62
C ILE A 49 8.51 -17.61 28.82
N ARG A 50 7.56 -18.28 29.44
CA ARG A 50 6.23 -18.51 28.85
C ARG A 50 5.10 -18.17 29.81
N THR A 51 3.90 -18.02 29.28
CA THR A 51 2.69 -18.06 30.10
C THR A 51 2.26 -19.51 30.33
N ALA A 52 1.53 -19.75 31.43
CA ALA A 52 0.81 -21.00 31.62
C ALA A 52 -0.28 -21.10 30.55
N VAL A 53 -0.54 -22.31 30.06
CA VAL A 53 -1.64 -22.57 29.12
C VAL A 53 -2.98 -22.21 29.77
N ASN A 54 -3.89 -21.60 29.00
CA ASN A 54 -5.20 -21.12 29.46
C ASN A 54 -5.11 -20.10 30.61
N SER A 55 -4.06 -19.26 30.61
CA SER A 55 -3.90 -18.20 31.60
C SER A 55 -4.44 -16.86 31.10
N SER A 56 -4.69 -15.92 32.01
CA SER A 56 -5.19 -14.59 31.68
C SER A 56 -4.57 -13.49 32.53
N ASP A 57 -4.67 -12.24 32.06
CA ASP A 57 -4.37 -11.05 32.85
C ASP A 57 -2.91 -11.00 33.32
N ILE A 58 -1.99 -11.13 32.36
CA ILE A 58 -0.56 -11.15 32.61
C ILE A 58 0.07 -9.89 32.03
N THR A 59 0.90 -9.23 32.83
CA THR A 59 1.66 -8.04 32.40
C THR A 59 3.15 -8.26 32.57
N ILE A 60 3.93 -8.01 31.53
CA ILE A 60 5.39 -7.88 31.59
C ILE A 60 5.73 -6.41 31.34
N ARG A 61 6.38 -5.73 32.28
CA ARG A 61 6.66 -4.29 32.12
C ARG A 61 7.94 -3.83 32.77
N GLY A 62 8.47 -2.70 32.29
CA GLY A 62 9.65 -2.07 32.86
C GLY A 62 10.62 -1.59 31.78
N ARG A 63 11.91 -1.50 32.14
CA ARG A 63 12.99 -0.98 31.27
C ARG A 63 14.27 -1.83 31.39
N GLY A 64 14.16 -3.04 31.93
CA GLY A 64 15.25 -4.00 32.01
C GLY A 64 15.38 -4.86 30.75
N THR A 65 16.21 -5.90 30.84
CA THR A 65 16.61 -6.75 29.72
C THR A 65 16.35 -8.22 29.97
N ILE A 66 15.77 -8.91 29.00
CA ILE A 66 15.77 -10.37 28.88
C ILE A 66 16.85 -10.73 27.84
N ASP A 67 17.89 -11.42 28.28
CA ASP A 67 19.01 -11.87 27.43
C ASP A 67 19.00 -13.40 27.37
N GLY A 68 18.91 -13.96 26.16
CA GLY A 68 18.80 -15.41 26.00
C GLY A 68 20.12 -16.16 26.08
N LYS A 69 21.27 -15.47 25.97
CA LYS A 69 22.54 -16.10 25.61
C LYS A 69 22.43 -17.05 24.42
N GLY A 70 21.65 -16.66 23.42
CA GLY A 70 21.24 -17.48 22.29
C GLY A 70 22.40 -18.10 21.52
N ILE A 71 23.44 -17.32 21.23
CA ILE A 71 24.65 -17.84 20.57
C ILE A 71 25.30 -18.95 21.40
N ALA A 72 25.48 -18.74 22.71
CA ALA A 72 26.09 -19.74 23.59
C ALA A 72 25.22 -20.98 23.73
N MET A 73 23.90 -20.82 23.81
CA MET A 73 22.93 -21.92 23.83
C MET A 73 23.01 -22.76 22.54
N ARG A 74 23.13 -22.11 21.37
CA ARG A 74 23.29 -22.78 20.07
C ARG A 74 24.64 -23.49 19.92
N GLU A 75 25.71 -22.94 20.47
CA GLU A 75 27.08 -23.46 20.27
C GLU A 75 27.49 -24.52 21.28
N ARG A 76 26.98 -24.44 22.51
CA ARG A 76 27.25 -25.45 23.54
C ARG A 76 26.40 -26.70 23.27
N LYS A 77 27.08 -27.77 22.88
CA LYS A 77 26.47 -29.07 22.70
C LYS A 77 26.05 -29.67 24.04
N MET A 78 24.81 -30.14 24.11
CA MET A 78 24.31 -30.81 25.31
C MET A 78 25.01 -32.16 25.50
N PRO A 79 25.38 -32.53 26.75
CA PRO A 79 25.92 -33.84 27.05
C PRO A 79 24.86 -34.95 26.88
N ALA A 80 25.32 -36.21 26.82
CA ALA A 80 24.43 -37.38 26.74
C ALA A 80 23.37 -37.37 27.86
N PRO A 81 22.13 -37.84 27.61
CA PRO A 81 21.67 -38.61 26.45
C PRO A 81 21.24 -37.78 25.23
N ASN A 82 21.38 -36.45 25.27
CA ASN A 82 20.99 -35.57 24.17
C ASN A 82 21.94 -35.76 22.97
N LYS A 83 21.46 -35.43 21.76
CA LYS A 83 22.09 -35.74 20.45
C LYS A 83 23.44 -35.03 20.16
N ASN A 84 24.16 -34.52 21.17
CA ASN A 84 25.38 -33.71 21.00
C ASN A 84 25.10 -32.47 20.10
N GLU A 85 23.93 -31.87 20.28
CA GLU A 85 23.40 -30.70 19.57
C GLU A 85 23.29 -29.52 20.54
N GLY A 86 23.33 -28.29 20.02
CA GLY A 86 23.00 -27.09 20.79
C GLY A 86 21.48 -26.96 20.99
N LEU A 87 21.07 -26.09 21.91
CA LEU A 87 19.66 -25.85 22.21
C LEU A 87 19.22 -24.47 21.70
N LEU A 88 18.06 -24.42 21.05
CA LEU A 88 17.39 -23.18 20.64
C LEU A 88 16.60 -22.61 21.82
N ASN A 89 16.49 -21.29 21.94
CA ASN A 89 15.59 -20.68 22.91
C ASN A 89 14.80 -19.51 22.33
N ASN A 90 13.48 -19.59 22.47
CA ASN A 90 12.61 -18.41 22.39
C ASN A 90 12.69 -17.67 23.72
N LEU A 91 12.70 -16.33 23.71
CA LEU A 91 12.85 -15.56 24.95
C LEU A 91 11.53 -15.42 25.70
N LEU A 92 10.48 -15.05 24.97
CA LEU A 92 9.18 -14.74 25.55
C LEU A 92 8.06 -15.32 24.69
N VAL A 93 7.24 -16.17 25.31
CA VAL A 93 6.18 -16.91 24.63
C VAL A 93 4.84 -16.79 25.38
N PRO A 94 4.01 -15.78 25.08
CA PRO A 94 2.59 -15.83 25.41
C PRO A 94 1.96 -17.01 24.67
N LEU A 95 1.60 -18.04 25.42
CA LEU A 95 1.16 -19.34 24.95
C LEU A 95 -0.25 -19.61 25.46
N ALA A 96 -1.23 -19.62 24.56
CA ALA A 96 -2.64 -19.84 24.89
C ALA A 96 -3.12 -19.00 26.08
N THR A 97 -2.92 -17.68 25.98
CA THR A 97 -3.28 -16.73 27.03
C THR A 97 -4.18 -15.62 26.50
N THR A 98 -5.00 -15.06 27.38
CA THR A 98 -5.88 -13.93 27.05
C THR A 98 -5.53 -12.71 27.89
N ASN A 99 -5.63 -11.50 27.31
CA ASN A 99 -5.32 -10.25 28.01
C ASN A 99 -3.86 -10.20 28.51
N PHE A 100 -2.92 -10.30 27.57
CA PHE A 100 -1.48 -10.20 27.82
C PHE A 100 -0.96 -8.81 27.44
N ALA A 101 -0.22 -8.18 28.35
CA ALA A 101 0.40 -6.87 28.12
C ALA A 101 1.93 -6.93 28.26
N PHE A 102 2.64 -6.35 27.31
CA PHE A 102 4.09 -6.11 27.37
C PHE A 102 4.39 -4.62 27.21
N ASP A 103 5.24 -4.05 28.08
CA ASP A 103 5.69 -2.65 27.95
C ASP A 103 7.18 -2.49 28.32
N GLY A 104 8.01 -2.25 27.29
CA GLY A 104 9.22 -1.44 27.44
C GLY A 104 10.56 -2.13 27.61
N LEU A 105 10.59 -3.45 27.75
CA LEU A 105 11.83 -4.21 27.96
C LEU A 105 12.66 -4.31 26.68
N ILE A 106 13.94 -4.63 26.89
CA ILE A 106 14.86 -5.09 25.85
C ILE A 106 14.82 -6.62 25.82
N LEU A 107 14.64 -7.20 24.63
CA LEU A 107 14.82 -8.63 24.36
C LEU A 107 16.03 -8.76 23.45
N ARG A 108 17.03 -9.57 23.83
CA ARG A 108 18.24 -9.72 23.02
C ARG A 108 18.83 -11.11 23.03
N ASP A 109 19.57 -11.41 21.96
CA ASP A 109 20.38 -12.63 21.80
C ASP A 109 19.55 -13.89 22.10
N ALA A 110 18.51 -14.11 21.31
CA ALA A 110 17.75 -15.34 21.32
C ALA A 110 18.45 -16.39 20.45
N GLY A 111 18.36 -17.64 20.87
CA GLY A 111 18.81 -18.77 20.09
C GLY A 111 17.79 -19.18 19.05
N PHE A 112 16.71 -18.44 18.82
CA PHE A 112 15.68 -18.66 17.80
C PHE A 112 14.78 -17.42 17.73
N TRP A 113 13.50 -17.57 17.40
CA TRP A 113 12.54 -16.47 17.43
C TRP A 113 12.38 -15.88 18.83
N SER A 114 12.55 -14.57 18.96
CA SER A 114 12.68 -13.92 20.25
C SER A 114 11.36 -13.83 21.01
N PHE A 115 10.36 -13.19 20.40
CA PHE A 115 9.06 -12.93 21.00
C PHE A 115 7.97 -13.61 20.17
N MET A 116 7.48 -14.75 20.64
CA MET A 116 6.54 -15.60 19.91
C MET A 116 5.18 -15.62 20.61
N VAL A 117 4.19 -14.93 20.05
CA VAL A 117 2.80 -15.00 20.53
C VAL A 117 2.14 -16.20 19.86
N VAL A 118 1.51 -17.08 20.63
CA VAL A 118 0.92 -18.34 20.13
C VAL A 118 -0.49 -18.51 20.70
N ARG A 119 -1.49 -18.65 19.81
CA ARG A 119 -2.90 -18.94 20.16
C ARG A 119 -3.45 -18.09 21.28
N SER A 120 -3.08 -16.81 21.26
CA SER A 120 -3.40 -15.86 22.32
C SER A 120 -4.35 -14.80 21.79
N ASP A 121 -5.21 -14.29 22.67
CA ASP A 121 -6.22 -13.30 22.33
C ASP A 121 -6.06 -12.03 23.18
N ASN A 122 -6.32 -10.87 22.59
CA ASN A 122 -6.18 -9.57 23.21
C ASN A 122 -4.77 -9.37 23.80
N VAL A 123 -3.80 -9.19 22.88
CA VAL A 123 -2.38 -9.05 23.21
C VAL A 123 -1.91 -7.64 22.85
N THR A 124 -1.31 -6.94 23.81
CA THR A 124 -0.72 -5.61 23.57
C THR A 124 0.77 -5.61 23.87
N ILE A 125 1.59 -5.26 22.89
CA ILE A 125 3.05 -5.15 22.99
C ILE A 125 3.44 -3.71 22.68
N LYS A 126 3.97 -2.99 23.67
CA LYS A 126 4.39 -1.60 23.53
C LYS A 126 5.86 -1.40 23.87
N ASN A 127 6.50 -0.42 23.24
CA ASN A 127 7.82 0.08 23.63
C ASN A 127 8.94 -0.99 23.60
N LEU A 128 8.79 -2.03 22.77
CA LEU A 128 9.74 -3.14 22.67
C LEU A 128 11.05 -2.69 22.00
N LYS A 129 12.18 -3.19 22.52
CA LYS A 129 13.46 -3.17 21.80
C LYS A 129 13.94 -4.60 21.63
N GLY A 130 13.83 -5.15 20.44
CA GLY A 130 14.26 -6.50 20.10
C GLY A 130 15.56 -6.46 19.30
N PHE A 131 16.63 -7.04 19.87
CA PHE A 131 17.97 -7.00 19.30
C PHE A 131 18.55 -8.41 19.19
N GLN A 132 18.40 -8.99 18.01
CA GLN A 132 18.97 -10.28 17.67
C GLN A 132 20.36 -10.11 17.08
N ASP A 133 21.13 -11.19 17.08
CA ASP A 133 22.44 -11.19 16.44
C ASP A 133 22.31 -11.19 14.91
N LEU A 134 23.41 -10.90 14.21
CA LEU A 134 23.44 -10.82 12.75
C LEU A 134 24.30 -11.92 12.12
N TYR A 135 24.56 -12.96 12.91
CA TYR A 135 25.47 -14.05 12.57
C TYR A 135 24.71 -15.38 12.42
N LYS A 136 23.59 -15.54 13.12
CA LYS A 136 22.78 -16.74 13.15
C LYS A 136 21.43 -16.49 12.46
N ILE A 137 21.09 -17.33 11.48
CA ILE A 137 19.78 -17.31 10.80
C ILE A 137 18.65 -17.86 11.68
N GLU A 138 17.40 -17.71 11.23
CA GLU A 138 16.18 -18.13 11.94
C GLU A 138 16.13 -17.54 13.37
N ASN A 139 16.38 -16.25 13.48
CA ASN A 139 16.41 -15.49 14.74
C ASN A 139 15.47 -14.29 14.71
N ASP A 140 14.24 -14.51 14.25
CA ASP A 140 13.21 -13.50 14.11
C ASP A 140 12.97 -12.72 15.42
N VAL A 141 12.56 -11.45 15.33
CA VAL A 141 12.31 -10.65 16.55
C VAL A 141 10.90 -10.89 17.11
N ILE A 142 9.87 -10.76 16.28
CA ILE A 142 8.47 -10.92 16.71
C ILE A 142 7.71 -11.79 15.72
N ASP A 143 7.08 -12.83 16.26
CA ASP A 143 6.21 -13.73 15.51
C ASP A 143 4.84 -13.83 16.18
N ILE A 144 3.80 -13.38 15.48
CA ILE A 144 2.42 -13.58 15.89
C ILE A 144 1.89 -14.84 15.21
N ASN A 145 1.57 -15.85 16.00
CA ASN A 145 1.19 -17.18 15.49
C ASN A 145 -0.23 -17.54 15.94
N GLU A 146 -1.12 -17.78 14.97
CA GLU A 146 -2.48 -18.31 15.21
C GLU A 146 -3.22 -17.53 16.32
N SER A 147 -3.09 -16.20 16.37
CA SER A 147 -3.55 -15.34 17.48
C SER A 147 -4.48 -14.25 16.98
N GLN A 148 -5.36 -13.75 17.85
CA GLN A 148 -6.35 -12.73 17.49
C GLN A 148 -6.20 -11.46 18.33
N ASN A 149 -6.56 -10.31 17.74
CA ASN A 149 -6.59 -9.00 18.40
C ASN A 149 -5.24 -8.64 19.03
N VAL A 150 -4.21 -8.55 18.19
CA VAL A 150 -2.83 -8.26 18.63
C VAL A 150 -2.40 -6.88 18.17
N LEU A 151 -1.95 -6.05 19.11
CA LEU A 151 -1.35 -4.74 18.84
C LEU A 151 0.14 -4.74 19.22
N VAL A 152 1.01 -4.53 18.25
CA VAL A 152 2.42 -4.19 18.46
C VAL A 152 2.62 -2.72 18.12
N LYS A 153 3.04 -1.91 19.10
CA LYS A 153 3.17 -0.46 18.92
C LYS A 153 4.45 0.13 19.49
N HIS A 154 5.06 1.08 18.77
CA HIS A 154 6.27 1.78 19.20
C HIS A 154 7.41 0.80 19.49
N SER A 155 7.87 0.08 18.47
CA SER A 155 8.85 -1.00 18.62
C SER A 155 10.05 -0.85 17.70
N ILE A 156 11.21 -1.32 18.17
CA ILE A 156 12.43 -1.43 17.39
C ILE A 156 12.78 -2.91 17.28
N ALA A 157 12.98 -3.40 16.06
CA ALA A 157 13.37 -4.77 15.78
C ALA A 157 14.59 -4.80 14.86
N ILE A 158 15.61 -5.55 15.29
CA ILE A 158 16.91 -5.72 14.61
C ILE A 158 17.23 -7.21 14.62
N SER A 159 17.42 -7.83 13.46
CA SER A 159 17.72 -9.28 13.33
C SER A 159 18.48 -9.65 12.06
N ASP A 160 19.04 -10.86 12.01
CA ASP A 160 19.48 -11.45 10.75
C ASP A 160 18.26 -11.86 9.93
N ASP A 161 17.36 -12.63 10.55
CA ASP A 161 16.10 -13.08 9.96
C ASP A 161 14.98 -12.04 10.12
N ASP A 162 13.71 -12.43 10.06
CA ASP A 162 12.61 -11.46 9.97
C ASP A 162 12.43 -10.59 11.23
N THR A 163 12.11 -9.31 11.05
CA THR A 163 11.84 -8.44 12.21
C THR A 163 10.42 -8.64 12.73
N TYR A 164 9.42 -8.53 11.87
CA TYR A 164 8.01 -8.66 12.22
C TYR A 164 7.36 -9.69 11.32
N SER A 165 6.77 -10.73 11.90
CA SER A 165 6.11 -11.77 11.12
C SER A 165 4.79 -12.27 11.70
N THR A 166 3.89 -12.71 10.81
CA THR A 166 2.67 -13.43 11.15
C THR A 166 2.64 -14.79 10.47
N LYS A 167 2.25 -15.83 11.21
CA LYS A 167 2.33 -17.22 10.75
C LYS A 167 1.17 -18.08 11.31
N THR A 168 0.81 -19.12 10.59
CA THR A 168 -0.21 -20.12 10.97
C THR A 168 0.26 -21.49 10.49
N TRP A 169 0.23 -22.53 11.33
CA TRP A 169 0.97 -23.79 11.13
C TRP A 169 0.10 -25.06 11.21
N LEU A 170 0.63 -26.19 10.74
CA LEU A 170 -0.08 -27.49 10.75
C LEU A 170 -0.02 -28.27 12.09
N GLN A 171 0.45 -27.65 13.18
CA GLN A 171 0.74 -28.37 14.43
C GLN A 171 1.73 -29.53 14.25
N THR A 172 2.76 -29.30 13.44
CA THR A 172 3.89 -30.21 13.21
C THR A 172 5.22 -29.53 13.54
N GLY A 173 6.29 -30.32 13.69
CA GLY A 173 7.63 -29.80 14.01
C GLY A 173 7.59 -28.92 15.27
N MET A 174 7.99 -27.65 15.14
CA MET A 174 8.00 -26.71 16.27
C MET A 174 6.60 -26.48 16.88
N SER A 175 5.56 -26.50 16.05
CA SER A 175 4.19 -26.26 16.48
C SER A 175 3.52 -27.51 17.07
N SER A 176 4.16 -28.69 17.03
CA SER A 176 3.56 -29.96 17.48
C SER A 176 3.08 -29.97 18.92
N GLY A 177 3.79 -29.25 19.80
CA GLY A 177 3.46 -29.13 21.22
C GLY A 177 2.53 -27.96 21.56
N TRP A 178 2.04 -27.20 20.58
CA TRP A 178 1.16 -26.05 20.86
C TRP A 178 -0.21 -26.53 21.38
N PRO A 179 -0.72 -25.92 22.47
CA PRO A 179 -1.97 -26.35 23.10
C PRO A 179 -3.18 -25.95 22.26
N GLY A 180 -4.26 -26.72 22.37
CA GLY A 180 -5.52 -26.42 21.68
C GLY A 180 -5.56 -26.87 20.22
N ALA A 181 -6.66 -26.51 19.54
CA ALA A 181 -6.83 -26.75 18.12
C ALA A 181 -6.06 -25.71 17.29
N LEU A 182 -5.91 -25.98 15.99
CA LEU A 182 -5.41 -25.02 15.01
C LEU A 182 -6.33 -23.81 14.95
N GLU A 183 -5.76 -22.61 14.94
CA GLU A 183 -6.53 -21.36 14.87
C GLU A 183 -6.11 -20.49 13.68
N HIS A 184 -7.04 -19.67 13.21
CA HIS A 184 -6.74 -18.60 12.26
C HIS A 184 -6.07 -17.43 12.99
N LEU A 185 -5.41 -16.54 12.24
CA LEU A 185 -4.87 -15.29 12.74
C LEU A 185 -5.76 -14.14 12.29
N GLU A 186 -6.18 -13.26 13.21
CA GLU A 186 -7.10 -12.15 12.92
C GLU A 186 -6.72 -10.86 13.63
N ASN A 187 -6.88 -9.71 12.97
CA ASN A 187 -6.78 -8.38 13.58
C ASN A 187 -5.43 -8.14 14.28
N VAL A 188 -4.36 -8.18 13.49
CA VAL A 188 -2.98 -7.93 13.95
C VAL A 188 -2.48 -6.60 13.42
N VAL A 189 -2.01 -5.73 14.30
CA VAL A 189 -1.52 -4.39 13.95
C VAL A 189 -0.09 -4.20 14.41
N PHE A 190 0.78 -3.83 13.47
CA PHE A 190 2.11 -3.26 13.72
C PHE A 190 2.05 -1.75 13.44
N ASP A 191 2.18 -0.92 14.47
CA ASP A 191 2.03 0.55 14.40
C ASP A 191 3.26 1.24 14.97
N ASP A 192 3.84 2.22 14.27
CA ASP A 192 5.05 2.92 14.76
C ASP A 192 6.21 1.93 15.03
N ALA A 193 6.55 1.13 14.00
CA ALA A 193 7.55 0.08 14.08
C ALA A 193 8.78 0.42 13.23
N PHE A 194 9.97 0.27 13.83
CA PHE A 194 11.25 0.35 13.15
C PHE A 194 11.78 -1.06 12.88
N ALA A 195 12.14 -1.32 11.62
CA ALA A 195 12.67 -2.59 11.14
C ALA A 195 14.08 -2.41 10.55
N TRP A 196 15.00 -3.25 11.00
CA TRP A 196 16.29 -3.45 10.34
C TRP A 196 16.64 -4.93 10.32
N THR A 197 16.85 -5.47 9.12
CA THR A 197 17.05 -6.90 8.95
C THR A 197 17.98 -7.21 7.80
N ARG A 198 18.56 -8.42 7.81
CA ARG A 198 19.19 -9.00 6.62
C ARG A 198 18.22 -9.84 5.79
N CYS A 199 16.99 -10.07 6.25
CA CYS A 199 15.94 -10.88 5.65
C CYS A 199 14.67 -10.04 5.37
N ALA A 200 13.48 -10.44 5.84
CA ALA A 200 12.24 -9.72 5.59
C ALA A 200 11.85 -8.75 6.73
N ALA A 201 11.53 -7.50 6.41
CA ALA A 201 11.23 -6.51 7.44
C ALA A 201 9.82 -6.72 8.03
N PHE A 202 8.80 -6.72 7.16
CA PHE A 202 7.42 -7.04 7.53
C PHE A 202 6.93 -8.20 6.69
N LYS A 203 6.71 -9.36 7.33
CA LYS A 203 6.36 -10.61 6.64
C LYS A 203 5.06 -11.24 7.13
N ILE A 204 4.08 -11.33 6.23
CA ILE A 204 2.89 -12.16 6.39
C ILE A 204 3.16 -13.49 5.69
N GLY A 205 3.35 -14.57 6.45
CA GLY A 205 3.77 -15.89 5.92
C GLY A 205 5.23 -16.25 6.26
N GLN A 206 5.88 -17.25 5.66
CA GLN A 206 5.40 -18.21 4.66
C GLN A 206 4.35 -19.19 5.19
N GLY A 207 4.26 -19.34 6.51
CA GLY A 207 3.29 -20.22 7.16
C GLY A 207 1.88 -19.63 7.06
N VAL A 208 1.13 -20.01 6.03
CA VAL A 208 -0.29 -19.66 5.83
C VAL A 208 -1.09 -20.96 5.76
N ALA A 209 -0.92 -21.83 6.77
CA ALA A 209 -1.67 -23.09 6.83
C ALA A 209 -3.16 -22.87 7.17
N GLN A 210 -3.47 -21.82 7.93
CA GLN A 210 -4.82 -21.33 8.21
C GLN A 210 -4.98 -19.90 7.68
N ALA A 211 -6.19 -19.36 7.76
CA ALA A 211 -6.45 -17.99 7.35
C ALA A 211 -5.65 -16.97 8.19
N GLN A 212 -5.12 -15.94 7.52
CA GLN A 212 -4.56 -14.73 8.13
C GLN A 212 -5.34 -13.52 7.62
N ILE A 213 -6.10 -12.88 8.49
CA ILE A 213 -7.12 -11.89 8.11
C ILE A 213 -6.88 -10.58 8.87
N GLY A 214 -6.87 -9.45 8.18
CA GLY A 214 -6.82 -8.14 8.84
C GLY A 214 -5.46 -7.86 9.49
N VAL A 215 -4.38 -7.98 8.72
CA VAL A 215 -3.03 -7.60 9.18
C VAL A 215 -2.69 -6.20 8.67
N THR A 216 -2.41 -5.28 9.58
CA THR A 216 -2.04 -3.89 9.25
C THR A 216 -0.64 -3.56 9.72
N VAL A 217 0.20 -3.06 8.82
CA VAL A 217 1.47 -2.40 9.14
C VAL A 217 1.31 -0.93 8.80
N ARG A 218 1.54 -0.04 9.78
CA ARG A 218 1.41 1.40 9.52
C ARG A 218 2.39 2.27 10.28
N ASN A 219 2.59 3.50 9.79
CA ASN A 219 3.44 4.52 10.42
C ASN A 219 4.86 4.02 10.70
N SER A 220 5.42 3.22 9.79
CA SER A 220 6.57 2.36 10.08
C SER A 220 7.77 2.68 9.18
N TYR A 221 8.95 2.22 9.60
CA TYR A 221 10.21 2.55 8.94
C TYR A 221 11.05 1.30 8.70
N VAL A 222 11.44 1.06 7.46
CA VAL A 222 12.40 0.02 7.07
C VAL A 222 13.74 0.67 6.79
N TYR A 223 14.69 0.53 7.71
CA TYR A 223 16.03 1.10 7.56
C TYR A 223 16.94 0.31 6.62
N GLN A 224 16.80 -1.02 6.65
CA GLN A 224 17.44 -1.94 5.71
C GLN A 224 16.72 -3.28 5.72
N SER A 225 16.61 -3.90 4.56
CA SER A 225 16.10 -5.26 4.41
C SER A 225 16.67 -5.95 3.19
N ALA A 226 16.45 -7.26 3.09
CA ALA A 226 16.48 -7.96 1.81
C ALA A 226 15.12 -7.91 1.12
N ARG A 227 14.05 -8.06 1.91
CA ARG A 227 12.66 -8.01 1.45
C ARG A 227 11.87 -7.09 2.36
N ALA A 228 11.47 -5.91 1.89
CA ALA A 228 10.88 -4.92 2.81
C ALA A 228 9.47 -5.33 3.25
N LEU A 229 8.56 -5.50 2.29
CA LEU A 229 7.18 -5.90 2.52
C LEU A 229 6.94 -7.25 1.83
N LEU A 230 6.53 -8.26 2.59
CA LEU A 230 6.37 -9.61 2.09
C LEU A 230 5.02 -10.17 2.54
N VAL A 231 4.16 -10.53 1.59
CA VAL A 231 3.01 -11.41 1.80
C VAL A 231 3.26 -12.66 0.98
N ASP A 232 3.54 -13.78 1.63
CA ASP A 232 3.89 -15.01 0.94
C ASP A 232 3.11 -16.18 1.50
N HIS A 233 2.10 -16.66 0.76
CA HIS A 233 1.53 -17.98 1.00
C HIS A 233 2.47 -19.04 0.43
N GLY A 234 3.62 -19.22 1.09
CA GLY A 234 4.71 -20.10 0.66
C GLY A 234 4.53 -21.57 1.06
N TYR A 235 3.46 -21.92 1.77
CA TYR A 235 3.27 -23.23 2.41
C TYR A 235 2.90 -24.36 1.43
N THR A 236 3.87 -24.89 0.69
CA THR A 236 3.66 -25.82 -0.45
C THR A 236 3.00 -27.17 -0.15
N ASN A 237 2.80 -27.54 1.11
CA ASN A 237 2.19 -28.81 1.49
C ASN A 237 1.24 -28.65 2.69
N ASN A 238 0.04 -28.16 2.43
CA ASN A 238 -1.03 -28.07 3.41
C ASN A 238 -1.82 -29.39 3.47
N THR A 239 -1.83 -30.04 4.64
CA THR A 239 -2.56 -31.31 4.83
C THR A 239 -3.98 -31.11 5.37
N LEU A 240 -4.42 -29.86 5.54
CA LEU A 240 -5.78 -29.57 5.97
C LEU A 240 -6.78 -29.75 4.83
N PRO A 241 -8.06 -30.00 5.14
CA PRO A 241 -9.12 -30.11 4.12
C PRO A 241 -9.33 -28.81 3.34
N GLU A 242 -9.06 -27.68 4.00
CA GLU A 242 -9.19 -26.34 3.45
C GLU A 242 -7.81 -25.67 3.43
N GLU A 243 -7.46 -25.07 2.29
CA GLU A 243 -6.22 -24.33 2.15
C GLU A 243 -6.30 -23.01 2.92
N GLY A 244 -5.20 -22.60 3.54
CA GLY A 244 -5.12 -21.28 4.15
C GLY A 244 -5.18 -20.16 3.11
N TYR A 245 -5.34 -18.93 3.58
CA TYR A 245 -5.34 -17.75 2.72
C TYR A 245 -4.94 -16.51 3.52
N ALA A 246 -4.47 -15.47 2.81
CA ALA A 246 -4.21 -14.16 3.40
C ALA A 246 -5.19 -13.14 2.81
N GLN A 247 -5.84 -12.35 3.66
CA GLN A 247 -6.89 -11.42 3.24
C GLN A 247 -6.87 -10.13 4.07
N ASN A 248 -7.19 -9.01 3.43
CA ASN A 248 -7.32 -7.68 4.06
C ASN A 248 -6.00 -7.27 4.73
N ILE A 249 -4.94 -7.19 3.92
CA ILE A 249 -3.60 -6.82 4.39
C ILE A 249 -3.35 -5.36 4.03
N THR A 250 -2.96 -4.53 5.00
CA THR A 250 -2.71 -3.10 4.75
C THR A 250 -1.28 -2.74 5.11
N PHE A 251 -0.58 -2.11 4.17
CA PHE A 251 0.67 -1.39 4.38
C PHE A 251 0.41 0.10 4.17
N GLU A 252 0.53 0.92 5.21
CA GLU A 252 0.19 2.34 5.16
C GLU A 252 1.25 3.24 5.79
N ASN A 253 1.64 4.33 5.13
CA ASN A 253 2.55 5.33 5.69
C ASN A 253 3.88 4.68 6.14
N ILE A 254 4.58 4.08 5.18
CA ILE A 254 5.84 3.37 5.43
C ILE A 254 6.96 4.01 4.62
N ASP A 255 8.04 4.36 5.31
CA ASP A 255 9.29 4.78 4.69
C ASP A 255 10.23 3.57 4.55
N ILE A 256 10.69 3.28 3.34
CA ILE A 256 11.66 2.22 3.04
C ILE A 256 12.95 2.88 2.55
N GLU A 257 13.97 2.87 3.40
CA GLU A 257 15.25 3.52 3.12
C GLU A 257 16.17 2.66 2.27
N ARG A 258 16.36 1.39 2.64
CA ARG A 258 17.30 0.50 1.93
C ARG A 258 16.76 -0.91 1.75
N VAL A 259 16.99 -1.44 0.56
CA VAL A 259 16.72 -2.83 0.19
C VAL A 259 17.99 -3.39 -0.45
N GLY A 260 19.11 -3.26 0.25
CA GLY A 260 20.45 -3.54 -0.28
C GLY A 260 21.02 -4.91 0.09
N ILE A 261 20.28 -5.76 0.80
CA ILE A 261 20.75 -7.08 1.24
C ILE A 261 20.16 -8.17 0.34
N ASN A 262 20.96 -9.17 -0.03
CA ASN A 262 20.45 -10.34 -0.75
C ASN A 262 20.46 -11.58 0.17
N GLN A 263 19.31 -11.87 0.76
CA GLN A 263 19.05 -13.05 1.58
C GLN A 263 17.66 -13.57 1.22
N PHE A 264 17.63 -14.68 0.48
CA PHE A 264 16.41 -15.29 -0.05
C PHE A 264 15.62 -14.37 -0.99
N GLY A 265 16.33 -13.50 -1.72
CA GLY A 265 15.79 -12.51 -2.65
C GLY A 265 16.17 -11.09 -2.26
N ASN A 266 15.97 -10.13 -3.17
CA ASN A 266 16.33 -8.74 -2.97
C ASN A 266 15.36 -7.76 -3.66
N HIS A 267 14.22 -7.50 -3.03
CA HIS A 267 13.13 -6.73 -3.63
C HIS A 267 12.28 -6.06 -2.53
N TRP A 268 11.77 -4.86 -2.77
CA TRP A 268 11.00 -4.13 -1.76
C TRP A 268 9.61 -4.73 -1.50
N LEU A 269 8.98 -5.36 -2.50
CA LEU A 269 7.65 -5.96 -2.37
C LEU A 269 7.58 -7.35 -3.01
N THR A 270 7.01 -8.30 -2.27
CA THR A 270 6.46 -9.52 -2.86
C THR A 270 5.08 -9.79 -2.28
N VAL A 271 4.13 -10.06 -3.18
CA VAL A 271 2.85 -10.69 -2.85
C VAL A 271 2.75 -11.96 -3.66
N SER A 272 2.82 -13.12 -2.99
CA SER A 272 2.87 -14.40 -3.67
C SER A 272 2.02 -15.48 -3.01
N THR A 273 1.55 -16.42 -3.83
CA THR A 273 1.09 -17.72 -3.36
C THR A 273 1.77 -18.83 -4.15
N SER A 274 2.31 -19.82 -3.45
CA SER A 274 2.87 -21.04 -4.01
C SER A 274 1.88 -22.21 -3.97
N THR A 275 0.64 -21.98 -3.50
CA THR A 275 -0.43 -22.98 -3.35
C THR A 275 -1.71 -22.52 -4.06
N SER A 276 -2.81 -23.25 -3.88
CA SER A 276 -4.15 -22.81 -4.28
C SER A 276 -4.79 -21.78 -3.35
N GLY A 277 -4.12 -21.43 -2.23
CA GLY A 277 -4.65 -20.49 -1.25
C GLY A 277 -4.49 -19.05 -1.74
N ASN A 278 -5.54 -18.26 -1.57
CA ASN A 278 -5.60 -16.91 -2.12
C ASN A 278 -4.82 -15.91 -1.27
N VAL A 279 -4.30 -14.88 -1.93
CA VAL A 279 -3.88 -13.63 -1.28
C VAL A 279 -4.68 -12.50 -1.89
N ASN A 280 -5.59 -11.89 -1.13
CA ASN A 280 -6.50 -10.88 -1.69
C ASN A 280 -6.62 -9.63 -0.80
N ASN A 281 -7.03 -8.53 -1.45
CA ASN A 281 -7.22 -7.22 -0.80
C ASN A 281 -5.97 -6.77 -0.02
N VAL A 282 -4.85 -6.65 -0.73
CA VAL A 282 -3.61 -6.06 -0.19
C VAL A 282 -3.53 -4.60 -0.61
N VAL A 283 -3.56 -3.70 0.36
CA VAL A 283 -3.52 -2.25 0.14
C VAL A 283 -2.13 -1.72 0.46
N LEU A 284 -1.53 -1.00 -0.49
CA LEU A 284 -0.30 -0.23 -0.26
C LEU A 284 -0.64 1.26 -0.39
N LYS A 285 -0.47 2.01 0.70
CA LYS A 285 -0.83 3.42 0.79
C LYS A 285 0.33 4.23 1.36
N ASN A 286 0.68 5.35 0.72
CA ASN A 286 1.74 6.25 1.19
C ASN A 286 3.04 5.49 1.50
N ILE A 287 3.53 4.70 0.52
CA ILE A 287 4.80 3.99 0.64
C ILE A 287 5.88 4.84 -0.01
N ASN A 288 6.80 5.36 0.79
CA ASN A 288 7.94 6.10 0.29
C ASN A 288 9.14 5.15 0.16
N LEU A 289 9.70 5.05 -1.04
CA LEU A 289 10.72 4.07 -1.37
C LEU A 289 11.98 4.79 -1.87
N ARG A 290 13.11 4.58 -1.21
CA ARG A 290 14.40 5.17 -1.62
C ARG A 290 15.29 4.17 -2.36
N GLU A 291 15.14 2.88 -2.08
CA GLU A 291 15.82 1.79 -2.77
C GLU A 291 14.88 0.60 -2.94
N VAL A 292 14.80 0.07 -4.16
CA VAL A 292 13.80 -0.95 -4.54
C VAL A 292 14.32 -2.39 -4.44
N GLY A 293 15.63 -2.58 -4.30
CA GLY A 293 16.32 -3.85 -4.45
C GLY A 293 16.83 -4.09 -5.88
N SER A 294 17.66 -5.12 -6.05
CA SER A 294 18.26 -5.51 -7.33
C SER A 294 17.41 -6.52 -8.11
N GLU A 295 16.44 -7.16 -7.46
CA GLU A 295 15.45 -8.04 -8.10
C GLU A 295 14.12 -7.30 -8.27
N GLN A 296 13.36 -7.70 -9.28
CA GLN A 296 12.01 -7.17 -9.47
C GLN A 296 11.10 -7.59 -8.31
N SER A 297 10.40 -6.61 -7.75
CA SER A 297 9.25 -6.87 -6.90
C SER A 297 8.18 -7.61 -7.68
N ARG A 298 7.50 -8.56 -7.04
CA ARG A 298 6.64 -9.51 -7.75
C ARG A 298 5.26 -9.63 -7.12
N LEU A 299 4.27 -9.74 -8.00
CA LEU A 299 2.93 -10.21 -7.68
C LEU A 299 2.77 -11.53 -8.44
N SER A 300 2.66 -12.65 -7.72
CA SER A 300 2.66 -13.97 -8.37
C SER A 300 1.71 -14.96 -7.71
N GLY A 301 0.68 -15.36 -8.44
CA GLY A 301 -0.12 -16.54 -8.11
C GLY A 301 0.46 -17.85 -8.65
N ASN A 302 0.08 -18.98 -8.05
CA ASN A 302 0.35 -20.31 -8.58
C ASN A 302 -0.67 -20.63 -9.71
N VAL A 303 -0.17 -21.04 -10.89
CA VAL A 303 -0.97 -21.41 -12.08
C VAL A 303 -1.32 -22.91 -12.19
N THR A 304 -1.10 -23.70 -11.14
CA THR A 304 -1.18 -25.17 -11.26
C THR A 304 -2.58 -25.73 -10.97
N LYS A 305 -3.54 -25.39 -11.84
CA LYS A 305 -4.65 -26.25 -12.31
C LYS A 305 -5.25 -25.72 -13.64
N GLY A 306 -4.41 -25.53 -14.66
CA GLY A 306 -4.80 -25.64 -16.07
C GLY A 306 -4.83 -24.37 -16.93
N LYS A 307 -3.95 -24.38 -17.96
CA LYS A 307 -3.98 -23.70 -19.28
C LYS A 307 -4.06 -22.16 -19.36
N VAL A 308 -2.87 -21.59 -19.61
CA VAL A 308 -2.50 -20.55 -20.60
C VAL A 308 -3.53 -19.44 -20.89
N SER A 309 -3.36 -18.30 -20.21
CA SER A 309 -3.14 -16.94 -20.75
C SER A 309 -3.15 -15.97 -19.57
N VAL A 310 -2.40 -14.88 -19.68
CA VAL A 310 -2.07 -13.94 -18.59
C VAL A 310 -3.32 -13.42 -17.86
N LEU A 311 -3.54 -13.86 -16.60
CA LEU A 311 -4.30 -13.16 -15.56
C LEU A 311 -3.98 -13.75 -14.18
N ASN A 312 -3.86 -12.86 -13.19
CA ASN A 312 -3.35 -13.09 -11.84
C ASN A 312 -4.50 -13.52 -10.89
N ASP A 313 -5.17 -14.65 -11.15
CA ASP A 313 -6.47 -14.95 -10.52
C ASP A 313 -6.44 -15.15 -8.98
N ASN A 314 -5.31 -15.59 -8.41
CA ASN A 314 -5.17 -15.87 -6.96
C ASN A 314 -4.51 -14.72 -6.17
N VAL A 315 -4.10 -13.65 -6.87
CA VAL A 315 -3.58 -12.41 -6.26
C VAL A 315 -4.34 -11.22 -6.85
N SER A 316 -5.34 -10.74 -6.12
CA SER A 316 -6.29 -9.73 -6.60
C SER A 316 -6.52 -8.60 -5.59
N GLY A 317 -6.99 -7.45 -6.07
CA GLY A 317 -7.26 -6.28 -5.23
C GLY A 317 -5.98 -5.59 -4.69
N ILE A 318 -4.87 -5.65 -5.44
CA ILE A 318 -3.66 -4.89 -5.10
C ILE A 318 -3.84 -3.44 -5.51
N MET A 319 -3.87 -2.52 -4.55
CA MET A 319 -4.02 -1.09 -4.80
C MET A 319 -2.75 -0.34 -4.41
N PHE A 320 -2.17 0.40 -5.35
CA PHE A 320 -1.12 1.38 -5.09
C PHE A 320 -1.78 2.76 -4.95
N ALA A 321 -2.10 3.15 -3.73
CA ALA A 321 -2.77 4.41 -3.43
C ALA A 321 -1.76 5.58 -3.32
N ASN A 322 -0.94 5.78 -4.37
CA ASN A 322 0.00 6.91 -4.47
C ASN A 322 -0.60 8.15 -5.15
N THR A 323 -1.88 8.12 -5.51
CA THR A 323 -2.62 9.33 -5.88
C THR A 323 -3.49 9.74 -4.70
N LYS A 324 -3.42 11.03 -4.32
CA LYS A 324 -4.44 11.59 -3.45
C LYS A 324 -5.77 11.48 -4.22
N PRO A 325 -6.76 10.71 -3.73
CA PRO A 325 -8.03 10.62 -4.41
C PRO A 325 -8.65 12.02 -4.48
N LEU A 326 -9.36 12.31 -5.57
CA LEU A 326 -10.17 13.51 -5.71
C LEU A 326 -11.25 13.55 -4.63
N PHE A 327 -11.74 12.37 -4.26
CA PHE A 327 -12.70 12.14 -3.20
C PHE A 327 -12.55 10.70 -2.71
N SER A 328 -12.66 10.50 -1.40
CA SER A 328 -12.74 9.16 -0.83
C SER A 328 -13.62 9.15 0.40
N ASP A 329 -14.42 8.10 0.55
CA ASP A 329 -15.18 7.84 1.75
C ASP A 329 -15.31 6.32 1.95
N ASN A 330 -14.84 5.83 3.10
CA ASN A 330 -14.99 4.45 3.52
C ASN A 330 -16.06 4.29 4.61
N PHE A 331 -16.79 5.37 4.95
CA PHE A 331 -17.91 5.40 5.89
C PHE A 331 -17.62 4.92 7.32
N GLU A 332 -16.36 4.63 7.66
CA GLU A 332 -15.97 4.13 8.98
C GLU A 332 -16.10 5.19 10.09
N ASP A 333 -16.21 6.47 9.73
CA ASP A 333 -16.61 7.54 10.65
C ASP A 333 -18.08 7.39 11.09
N GLY A 334 -18.92 6.74 10.29
CA GLY A 334 -20.32 6.47 10.57
C GLY A 334 -21.25 7.61 10.21
N ASP A 335 -20.82 8.52 9.32
CA ASP A 335 -21.68 9.60 8.85
C ASP A 335 -21.63 9.74 7.32
N THR A 336 -22.41 10.70 6.79
CA THR A 336 -22.53 10.96 5.35
C THR A 336 -21.90 12.30 4.97
N THR A 337 -20.93 12.78 5.74
CA THR A 337 -20.25 14.04 5.48
C THR A 337 -19.62 14.03 4.09
N GLY A 338 -19.85 15.09 3.31
CA GLY A 338 -19.40 15.16 1.90
C GLY A 338 -20.42 14.63 0.89
N TRP A 339 -21.52 14.02 1.35
CA TRP A 339 -22.62 13.57 0.51
C TRP A 339 -23.88 14.39 0.69
N THR A 340 -24.69 14.48 -0.36
CA THR A 340 -26.01 15.13 -0.38
C THR A 340 -27.07 14.11 -0.77
N SER A 341 -27.98 13.80 0.15
CA SER A 341 -29.16 12.98 -0.17
C SER A 341 -30.08 13.75 -1.12
N VAL A 342 -30.33 13.16 -2.29
CA VAL A 342 -31.29 13.67 -3.28
C VAL A 342 -32.65 13.02 -3.08
N SER A 343 -32.66 11.71 -2.83
CA SER A 343 -33.85 10.95 -2.46
C SER A 343 -33.48 9.73 -1.63
N GLY A 344 -34.40 9.28 -0.79
CA GLY A 344 -34.19 8.16 0.13
C GLY A 344 -33.57 8.59 1.47
N ASP A 345 -33.70 7.73 2.46
CA ASP A 345 -33.18 7.94 3.81
C ASP A 345 -31.82 7.26 3.94
N TRP A 346 -30.76 8.00 3.64
CA TRP A 346 -29.39 7.48 3.68
C TRP A 346 -28.81 7.56 5.08
N THR A 347 -28.26 6.43 5.53
CA THR A 347 -27.62 6.26 6.84
C THR A 347 -26.39 5.39 6.68
N VAL A 348 -25.53 5.38 7.69
CA VAL A 348 -24.36 4.49 7.76
C VAL A 348 -24.52 3.51 8.93
N PRO A 349 -25.33 2.45 8.79
CA PRO A 349 -25.47 1.43 9.81
C PRO A 349 -24.19 0.60 9.96
N THR A 350 -24.01 0.02 11.15
CA THR A 350 -23.05 -1.06 11.36
C THR A 350 -23.65 -2.39 10.91
N VAL A 351 -22.98 -3.07 9.99
CA VAL A 351 -23.35 -4.39 9.45
C VAL A 351 -22.14 -5.30 9.59
N ASP A 352 -22.29 -6.43 10.30
CA ASP A 352 -21.25 -7.44 10.52
C ASP A 352 -19.87 -6.88 10.93
N LYS A 353 -19.89 -5.81 11.76
CA LYS A 353 -18.76 -5.03 12.32
C LYS A 353 -18.22 -3.88 11.47
N ASN A 354 -18.63 -3.73 10.22
CA ASN A 354 -18.23 -2.60 9.36
C ASN A 354 -19.33 -1.54 9.30
N LYS A 355 -18.96 -0.29 9.00
CA LYS A 355 -19.95 0.77 8.79
C LYS A 355 -20.09 1.01 7.29
N MET A 356 -21.30 0.81 6.76
CA MET A 356 -21.54 0.88 5.32
C MET A 356 -22.74 1.78 5.02
N LEU A 357 -22.64 2.56 3.95
CA LEU A 357 -23.72 3.42 3.49
C LEU A 357 -24.92 2.60 2.99
N SER A 358 -26.13 2.96 3.41
CA SER A 358 -27.37 2.30 2.99
C SER A 358 -28.56 3.27 2.94
N SER A 359 -29.49 3.03 2.01
CA SER A 359 -30.79 3.73 1.95
C SER A 359 -31.88 3.01 2.78
N GLY A 360 -31.49 2.10 3.66
CA GLY A 360 -32.39 1.36 4.55
C GLY A 360 -33.30 0.36 3.82
N SER A 361 -34.59 0.37 4.17
CA SER A 361 -35.58 -0.60 3.69
C SER A 361 -36.46 -0.11 2.54
N GLN A 362 -36.07 0.97 1.86
CA GLN A 362 -36.89 1.55 0.79
C GLN A 362 -36.85 0.72 -0.49
N THR A 363 -38.01 0.57 -1.15
CA THR A 363 -38.16 -0.08 -2.47
C THR A 363 -38.40 0.94 -3.59
N THR A 364 -38.34 2.22 -3.26
CA THR A 364 -38.40 3.37 -4.18
C THR A 364 -37.00 3.83 -4.58
N THR A 365 -36.90 4.69 -5.60
CA THR A 365 -35.59 5.21 -6.04
C THR A 365 -34.95 6.06 -4.96
N SER A 366 -33.76 5.65 -4.52
CA SER A 366 -32.88 6.39 -3.62
C SER A 366 -31.62 6.83 -4.37
N LEU A 367 -31.22 8.08 -4.18
CA LEU A 367 -30.07 8.71 -4.82
C LEU A 367 -29.34 9.60 -3.79
N ILE A 368 -28.04 9.38 -3.66
CA ILE A 368 -27.13 10.22 -2.88
C ILE A 368 -25.93 10.56 -3.73
N VAL A 369 -25.47 11.81 -3.66
CA VAL A 369 -24.47 12.34 -4.59
C VAL A 369 -23.38 13.11 -3.84
N ALA A 370 -22.18 13.11 -4.40
CA ALA A 370 -21.07 13.95 -3.96
C ALA A 370 -20.62 14.80 -5.15
N ASN A 371 -20.33 16.08 -4.88
CA ASN A 371 -19.93 17.06 -5.90
C ASN A 371 -20.88 17.19 -7.12
N PRO A 372 -22.22 17.23 -6.94
CA PRO A 372 -23.15 17.37 -8.07
C PRO A 372 -22.91 18.69 -8.81
N GLY A 373 -22.90 18.65 -10.14
CA GLY A 373 -22.55 19.80 -10.97
C GLY A 373 -21.06 20.15 -10.94
N GLY A 374 -20.23 19.31 -10.32
CA GLY A 374 -18.79 19.47 -10.24
C GLY A 374 -18.10 19.46 -11.60
N SER A 375 -16.88 19.98 -11.64
CA SER A 375 -16.09 20.17 -12.86
C SER A 375 -15.23 18.98 -13.26
N TRP A 376 -15.35 17.83 -12.59
CA TRP A 376 -14.57 16.64 -12.94
C TRP A 376 -14.96 16.12 -14.32
N THR A 377 -13.96 15.95 -15.17
CA THR A 377 -14.10 15.48 -16.56
C THR A 377 -13.67 14.03 -16.71
N ASP A 378 -12.47 13.75 -16.21
CA ASP A 378 -11.69 12.53 -16.43
C ASP A 378 -11.23 11.94 -15.10
N TYR A 379 -11.81 10.82 -14.68
CA TYR A 379 -11.54 10.18 -13.40
C TYR A 379 -11.90 8.70 -13.43
N ALA A 380 -11.31 7.95 -12.52
CA ALA A 380 -11.81 6.63 -12.14
C ALA A 380 -12.68 6.76 -10.90
N TYR A 381 -13.87 6.18 -10.91
CA TYR A 381 -14.73 6.04 -9.73
C TYR A 381 -14.93 4.56 -9.44
N GLU A 382 -14.55 4.14 -8.24
CA GLU A 382 -14.77 2.79 -7.74
C GLU A 382 -15.46 2.79 -6.37
N ALA A 383 -16.23 1.75 -6.11
CA ALA A 383 -16.86 1.52 -4.82
C ALA A 383 -17.20 0.03 -4.66
N LYS A 384 -17.30 -0.43 -3.42
CA LYS A 384 -17.92 -1.70 -3.09
C LYS A 384 -19.44 -1.57 -3.11
N VAL A 385 -20.08 -2.56 -3.70
CA VAL A 385 -21.54 -2.70 -3.74
C VAL A 385 -21.89 -4.09 -3.26
N GLU A 386 -22.53 -4.18 -2.09
CA GLU A 386 -23.03 -5.44 -1.54
C GLU A 386 -24.51 -5.61 -1.86
N MET A 387 -24.83 -6.74 -2.48
CA MET A 387 -26.18 -7.12 -2.85
C MET A 387 -26.77 -8.02 -1.75
N GLY A 388 -27.42 -7.45 -0.74
CA GLY A 388 -27.94 -8.22 0.39
C GLY A 388 -29.06 -9.21 0.06
N ILE A 389 -29.66 -9.12 -1.13
CA ILE A 389 -30.66 -10.06 -1.68
C ILE A 389 -30.46 -10.28 -3.18
N THR A 390 -30.94 -11.41 -3.71
CA THR A 390 -30.92 -11.75 -5.15
C THR A 390 -31.97 -11.00 -6.00
N ASN A 391 -32.74 -10.09 -5.39
CA ASN A 391 -33.75 -9.26 -6.05
C ASN A 391 -33.51 -7.76 -5.79
N ALA A 392 -32.25 -7.35 -5.90
CA ALA A 392 -31.81 -5.97 -5.70
C ALA A 392 -31.20 -5.32 -6.96
N ASN A 393 -31.27 -3.99 -7.00
CA ASN A 393 -30.74 -3.15 -8.07
C ASN A 393 -29.97 -1.98 -7.47
N ALA A 394 -28.65 -1.96 -7.68
CA ALA A 394 -27.77 -0.98 -7.07
C ALA A 394 -26.56 -0.67 -7.95
N GLY A 395 -26.09 0.56 -7.91
CA GLY A 395 -24.94 0.95 -8.70
C GLY A 395 -24.36 2.29 -8.33
N ILE A 396 -23.24 2.57 -8.97
CA ILE A 396 -22.56 3.86 -8.94
C ILE A 396 -23.18 4.78 -9.98
N VAL A 397 -23.28 6.07 -9.66
CA VAL A 397 -23.59 7.12 -10.62
C VAL A 397 -22.40 8.05 -10.78
N PHE A 398 -22.19 8.55 -11.99
CA PHE A 398 -21.07 9.42 -12.35
C PHE A 398 -21.52 10.45 -13.39
N ARG A 399 -20.73 11.52 -13.55
CA ARG A 399 -21.13 12.74 -14.27
C ARG A 399 -22.44 13.32 -13.76
N VAL A 400 -22.62 13.27 -12.45
CA VAL A 400 -23.80 13.81 -11.79
C VAL A 400 -23.78 15.33 -11.90
N GLN A 401 -24.76 15.89 -12.61
CA GLN A 401 -25.05 17.32 -12.61
C GLN A 401 -26.12 17.64 -11.57
N ASP A 402 -27.19 16.84 -11.54
CA ASP A 402 -28.32 16.99 -10.64
C ASP A 402 -29.13 15.68 -10.57
N ALA A 403 -30.29 15.72 -9.92
CA ALA A 403 -31.21 14.58 -9.76
C ALA A 403 -31.75 13.98 -11.07
N ASN A 404 -31.68 14.73 -12.17
CA ASN A 404 -32.24 14.38 -13.48
C ASN A 404 -31.15 14.06 -14.51
N ASN A 405 -29.88 14.34 -14.21
CA ASN A 405 -28.77 14.32 -15.16
C ASN A 405 -27.55 13.59 -14.57
N TYR A 406 -27.38 12.31 -14.94
CA TYR A 406 -26.27 11.46 -14.52
C TYR A 406 -26.14 10.22 -15.43
N TYR A 407 -24.98 9.57 -15.41
CA TYR A 407 -24.81 8.21 -15.91
C TYR A 407 -24.77 7.22 -14.74
N MET A 408 -25.23 5.98 -14.98
CA MET A 408 -25.33 4.95 -13.94
C MET A 408 -24.83 3.62 -14.45
N TYR A 409 -23.89 3.02 -13.73
CA TYR A 409 -23.49 1.63 -13.92
C TYR A 409 -23.96 0.81 -12.72
N ARG A 410 -24.83 -0.17 -12.95
CA ARG A 410 -25.48 -0.94 -11.88
C ARG A 410 -25.43 -2.44 -12.07
N ILE A 411 -25.48 -3.14 -10.93
CA ILE A 411 -25.82 -4.54 -10.81
C ILE A 411 -27.35 -4.66 -10.70
N ASN A 412 -27.95 -5.44 -11.60
CA ASN A 412 -29.35 -5.82 -11.57
C ASN A 412 -29.42 -7.32 -11.30
N SER A 413 -29.49 -7.69 -10.02
CA SER A 413 -29.48 -9.09 -9.59
C SER A 413 -30.79 -9.81 -9.97
N SER A 414 -31.92 -9.10 -10.01
CA SER A 414 -33.21 -9.69 -10.36
C SER A 414 -33.27 -10.18 -11.82
N ASN A 415 -32.63 -9.44 -12.73
CA ASN A 415 -32.54 -9.81 -14.15
C ASN A 415 -31.20 -10.44 -14.54
N GLN A 416 -30.30 -10.65 -13.58
CA GLN A 416 -28.95 -11.20 -13.78
C GLN A 416 -28.17 -10.43 -14.86
N LYS A 417 -28.11 -9.11 -14.73
CA LYS A 417 -27.43 -8.22 -15.69
C LYS A 417 -26.58 -7.17 -14.99
N LEU A 418 -25.52 -6.77 -15.67
CA LEU A 418 -24.90 -5.46 -15.52
C LEU A 418 -25.52 -4.52 -16.54
N GLU A 419 -25.85 -3.31 -16.13
CA GLU A 419 -26.52 -2.33 -16.98
C GLU A 419 -25.87 -0.96 -16.86
N LEU A 420 -25.62 -0.34 -18.01
CA LEU A 420 -25.21 1.05 -18.10
C LEU A 420 -26.39 1.87 -18.61
N TYR A 421 -26.77 2.89 -17.86
CA TYR A 421 -27.85 3.81 -18.18
C TYR A 421 -27.32 5.22 -18.31
N LYS A 422 -28.07 6.03 -19.06
CA LYS A 422 -28.02 7.48 -18.97
C LYS A 422 -29.35 8.07 -18.54
N SER A 423 -29.29 9.06 -17.67
CA SER A 423 -30.38 9.95 -17.31
C SER A 423 -30.09 11.32 -17.89
N VAL A 424 -30.91 11.79 -18.82
CA VAL A 424 -30.79 13.14 -19.40
C VAL A 424 -32.16 13.78 -19.32
N ASN A 425 -32.27 14.94 -18.68
CA ASN A 425 -33.54 15.62 -18.39
C ASN A 425 -34.57 14.71 -17.69
N GLY A 426 -34.10 13.81 -16.81
CA GLY A 426 -34.92 12.87 -16.06
C GLY A 426 -35.35 11.63 -16.85
N GLN A 427 -35.04 11.56 -18.15
CA GLN A 427 -35.32 10.40 -18.97
C GLN A 427 -34.21 9.36 -18.85
N MET A 428 -34.51 8.27 -18.15
CA MET A 428 -33.63 7.09 -18.06
C MET A 428 -33.66 6.28 -19.36
N THR A 429 -32.47 6.05 -19.95
CA THR A 429 -32.27 5.27 -21.17
C THR A 429 -31.20 4.21 -20.92
N LEU A 430 -31.49 2.95 -21.21
CA LEU A 430 -30.49 1.88 -21.19
C LEU A 430 -29.53 2.08 -22.37
N VAL A 431 -28.23 2.18 -22.07
CA VAL A 431 -27.17 2.28 -23.07
C VAL A 431 -26.76 0.90 -23.55
N THR A 432 -26.41 0.02 -22.61
CA THR A 432 -26.00 -1.36 -22.90
C THR A 432 -26.14 -2.23 -21.65
N SER A 433 -26.17 -3.55 -21.85
CA SER A 433 -26.21 -4.53 -20.76
C SER A 433 -25.44 -5.79 -21.12
N THR A 434 -24.89 -6.47 -20.11
CA THR A 434 -24.22 -7.78 -20.27
C THR A 434 -24.67 -8.74 -19.16
N PRO A 435 -24.73 -10.06 -19.40
CA PRO A 435 -25.10 -11.03 -18.37
C PRO A 435 -24.17 -10.98 -17.16
N PHE A 436 -24.76 -11.04 -15.96
CA PHE A 436 -24.02 -11.09 -14.70
C PHE A 436 -24.91 -11.63 -13.56
N ALA A 437 -24.52 -12.76 -12.99
CA ALA A 437 -25.23 -13.35 -11.86
C ALA A 437 -24.59 -12.91 -10.54
N ALA A 438 -25.25 -11.99 -9.82
CA ALA A 438 -24.82 -11.58 -8.50
C ALA A 438 -25.20 -12.64 -7.44
N ILE A 439 -24.33 -12.82 -6.46
CA ILE A 439 -24.49 -13.73 -5.33
C ILE A 439 -24.99 -12.92 -4.14
N GLU A 440 -25.95 -13.47 -3.41
CA GLU A 440 -26.50 -12.84 -2.21
C GLU A 440 -25.41 -12.61 -1.16
N LYS A 441 -25.39 -11.40 -0.57
CA LYS A 441 -24.41 -10.92 0.43
C LYS A 441 -22.96 -10.91 -0.05
N GLN A 442 -22.73 -11.09 -1.34
CA GLN A 442 -21.42 -10.86 -1.92
C GLN A 442 -21.24 -9.36 -2.17
N SER A 443 -20.13 -8.83 -1.67
CA SER A 443 -19.65 -7.51 -2.05
C SER A 443 -18.87 -7.60 -3.38
N TYR A 444 -19.14 -6.64 -4.27
CA TYR A 444 -18.49 -6.50 -5.58
C TYR A 444 -17.79 -5.15 -5.67
N THR A 445 -16.57 -5.11 -6.21
CA THR A 445 -15.92 -3.84 -6.55
C THR A 445 -16.42 -3.39 -7.93
N VAL A 446 -17.25 -2.35 -7.94
CA VAL A 446 -17.81 -1.77 -9.15
C VAL A 446 -17.01 -0.52 -9.51
N LYS A 447 -16.52 -0.43 -10.75
CA LYS A 447 -15.64 0.65 -11.19
C LYS A 447 -16.03 1.18 -12.57
N ALA A 448 -15.96 2.50 -12.73
CA ALA A 448 -16.03 3.19 -14.02
C ALA A 448 -14.77 4.03 -14.22
N ILE A 449 -14.13 3.91 -15.38
CA ILE A 449 -13.07 4.81 -15.84
C ILE A 449 -13.70 5.73 -16.89
N ILE A 450 -13.71 7.03 -16.60
CA ILE A 450 -14.28 8.08 -17.43
C ILE A 450 -13.11 8.85 -18.04
N GLU A 451 -12.89 8.72 -19.34
CA GLU A 451 -11.75 9.33 -20.04
C GLU A 451 -12.21 10.03 -21.32
N GLY A 452 -12.29 11.36 -21.31
CA GLY A 452 -12.86 12.13 -22.39
C GLY A 452 -14.34 11.77 -22.58
N ASN A 453 -14.69 11.11 -23.67
CA ASN A 453 -16.04 10.57 -23.87
C ASN A 453 -16.10 9.04 -23.78
N LYS A 454 -14.98 8.37 -23.52
CA LYS A 454 -14.93 6.93 -23.34
C LYS A 454 -15.23 6.58 -21.88
N ILE A 455 -16.13 5.63 -21.67
CA ILE A 455 -16.50 5.09 -20.37
C ILE A 455 -16.25 3.58 -20.41
N SER A 456 -15.35 3.10 -19.54
CA SER A 456 -15.04 1.67 -19.40
C SER A 456 -15.48 1.21 -18.01
N CYS A 457 -16.37 0.22 -17.93
CA CYS A 457 -16.94 -0.24 -16.67
C CYS A 457 -16.48 -1.66 -16.32
N TYR A 458 -16.17 -1.86 -15.05
CA TYR A 458 -15.53 -3.06 -14.51
C TYR A 458 -16.30 -3.57 -13.30
N VAL A 459 -16.23 -4.89 -13.09
CA VAL A 459 -16.60 -5.55 -11.84
C VAL A 459 -15.45 -6.45 -11.44
N ASP A 460 -14.98 -6.31 -10.19
CA ASP A 460 -13.85 -7.04 -9.62
C ASP A 460 -12.61 -7.00 -10.52
N GLY A 461 -12.30 -5.80 -11.03
CA GLY A 461 -11.16 -5.56 -11.92
C GLY A 461 -11.31 -6.08 -13.35
N THR A 462 -12.37 -6.83 -13.67
CA THR A 462 -12.61 -7.34 -15.03
C THR A 462 -13.43 -6.33 -15.84
N LEU A 463 -12.95 -5.97 -17.04
CA LEU A 463 -13.70 -5.11 -17.96
C LEU A 463 -14.98 -5.84 -18.41
N LYS A 464 -16.14 -5.21 -18.21
CA LYS A 464 -17.45 -5.78 -18.57
C LYS A 464 -18.11 -5.08 -19.74
N MET A 465 -17.84 -3.79 -19.93
CA MET A 465 -18.42 -3.00 -21.02
C MET A 465 -17.64 -1.72 -21.28
N GLU A 466 -17.75 -1.24 -22.51
CA GLU A 466 -17.25 0.08 -22.91
C GLU A 466 -18.37 0.82 -23.65
N TRP A 467 -18.41 2.14 -23.47
CA TRP A 467 -19.34 3.02 -24.15
C TRP A 467 -18.67 4.34 -24.50
N THR A 468 -18.98 4.87 -25.68
CA THR A 468 -18.60 6.22 -26.09
C THR A 468 -19.78 7.15 -25.91
N ASN A 469 -19.70 8.00 -24.89
CA ASN A 469 -20.65 9.05 -24.61
C ASN A 469 -20.75 10.09 -25.75
N PRO A 470 -21.95 10.52 -26.15
CA PRO A 470 -22.11 11.70 -27.00
C PRO A 470 -21.48 12.95 -26.35
N VAL A 471 -20.63 13.65 -27.11
CA VAL A 471 -19.97 14.89 -26.64
C VAL A 471 -20.95 16.04 -26.39
N THR A 472 -22.19 15.91 -26.87
CA THR A 472 -23.30 16.87 -26.67
C THR A 472 -24.09 16.62 -25.39
N GLU A 473 -23.76 15.59 -24.61
CA GLU A 473 -24.43 15.24 -23.35
C GLU A 473 -23.53 15.58 -22.14
N LEU A 474 -23.62 14.80 -21.06
CA LEU A 474 -22.90 15.06 -19.81
C LEU A 474 -21.41 14.81 -20.01
N THR A 475 -20.61 15.86 -19.93
CA THR A 475 -19.14 15.81 -20.08
C THR A 475 -18.38 16.06 -18.78
N THR A 476 -19.08 16.58 -17.77
CA THR A 476 -18.57 16.78 -16.41
C THR A 476 -19.57 16.25 -15.39
N GLY A 477 -19.17 16.23 -14.12
CA GLY A 477 -20.07 16.08 -12.99
C GLY A 477 -19.49 15.18 -11.91
N GLY A 478 -20.11 15.24 -10.74
CA GLY A 478 -19.73 14.45 -9.58
C GLY A 478 -20.11 12.99 -9.68
N ILE A 479 -20.19 12.36 -8.53
CA ILE A 479 -20.42 10.94 -8.34
C ILE A 479 -21.58 10.70 -7.36
N GLY A 480 -21.98 9.45 -7.19
CA GLY A 480 -23.08 9.10 -6.31
C GLY A 480 -23.32 7.61 -6.24
N PHE A 481 -24.35 7.26 -5.47
CA PHE A 481 -24.95 5.94 -5.42
C PHE A 481 -26.44 6.01 -5.72
N ARG A 482 -26.93 5.00 -6.44
CA ARG A 482 -28.35 4.86 -6.72
C ARG A 482 -28.80 3.43 -6.50
N THR A 483 -29.92 3.27 -5.81
CA THR A 483 -30.59 1.98 -5.60
C THR A 483 -32.10 2.12 -5.75
N THR A 484 -32.77 1.03 -6.11
CA THR A 484 -34.24 0.91 -6.04
C THR A 484 -34.66 -0.26 -5.16
N SER A 485 -33.77 -0.71 -4.28
CA SER A 485 -33.92 -1.94 -3.53
C SER A 485 -33.43 -1.79 -2.10
N MET A 486 -34.11 -2.46 -1.20
CA MET A 486 -33.72 -2.58 0.20
C MET A 486 -32.50 -3.49 0.38
N VAL A 487 -31.80 -3.32 1.51
CA VAL A 487 -30.68 -4.20 1.91
C VAL A 487 -29.54 -4.20 0.88
N VAL A 488 -29.20 -3.00 0.40
CA VAL A 488 -28.00 -2.75 -0.39
C VAL A 488 -27.07 -1.91 0.47
N HIS A 489 -25.79 -2.26 0.44
CA HIS A 489 -24.74 -1.54 1.15
C HIS A 489 -23.67 -1.07 0.16
N PHE A 490 -23.17 0.14 0.38
CA PHE A 490 -22.08 0.75 -0.37
C PHE A 490 -20.93 1.07 0.57
N ASP A 491 -19.72 0.86 0.09
CA ASP A 491 -18.52 1.08 0.88
C ASP A 491 -17.33 1.45 -0.03
N ASP A 492 -16.23 1.94 0.55
CA ASP A 492 -14.97 2.23 -0.12
C ASP A 492 -15.13 3.07 -1.41
N ALA A 493 -15.90 4.16 -1.34
CA ALA A 493 -16.08 5.08 -2.45
C ALA A 493 -14.76 5.83 -2.71
N ILE A 494 -14.13 5.61 -3.87
CA ILE A 494 -12.85 6.24 -4.22
C ILE A 494 -12.95 6.82 -5.62
N VAL A 495 -12.62 8.11 -5.73
CA VAL A 495 -12.47 8.82 -6.99
C VAL A 495 -11.01 9.19 -7.17
N SER A 496 -10.39 8.69 -8.23
CA SER A 496 -8.96 8.89 -8.51
C SER A 496 -8.75 9.61 -9.84
N PRO A 497 -7.74 10.48 -9.95
CA PRO A 497 -7.34 11.00 -11.25
C PRO A 497 -6.80 9.87 -12.13
N ILE A 498 -6.88 10.04 -13.45
CA ILE A 498 -6.31 9.09 -14.42
C ILE A 498 -4.83 9.40 -14.58
N ILE A 499 -3.97 8.39 -14.39
CA ILE A 499 -2.55 8.47 -14.72
C ILE A 499 -2.42 8.38 -16.24
N ARG A 500 -1.96 9.46 -16.87
CA ARG A 500 -1.75 9.56 -18.32
C ARG A 500 -0.32 9.18 -18.72
N LEU A 501 0.64 9.45 -17.84
CA LEU A 501 2.06 9.11 -17.97
C LEU A 501 2.67 9.07 -16.58
N ASP A 502 3.52 8.08 -16.33
CA ASP A 502 4.35 7.96 -15.12
C ASP A 502 5.70 7.38 -15.54
N ASP A 503 6.77 8.12 -15.28
CA ASP A 503 8.13 7.69 -15.58
C ASP A 503 9.11 8.22 -14.52
N ASN A 504 9.62 7.32 -13.70
CA ASN A 504 10.66 7.57 -12.70
C ASN A 504 12.06 7.16 -13.19
N PHE A 505 12.20 6.78 -14.47
CA PHE A 505 13.45 6.38 -15.12
C PHE A 505 14.18 5.19 -14.47
N GLU A 506 13.57 4.50 -13.51
CA GLU A 506 14.19 3.39 -12.78
C GLU A 506 14.32 2.12 -13.62
N ASP A 507 13.65 2.06 -14.77
CA ASP A 507 13.87 1.03 -15.78
C ASP A 507 15.18 1.23 -16.59
N GLY A 508 15.92 2.31 -16.30
CA GLY A 508 17.23 2.59 -16.86
C GLY A 508 17.22 3.06 -18.31
N ASN A 509 16.06 3.43 -18.85
CA ASN A 509 15.95 3.84 -20.25
C ASN A 509 15.03 5.07 -20.43
N MET A 510 14.95 5.58 -21.65
CA MET A 510 14.15 6.76 -22.00
C MET A 510 13.01 6.38 -22.96
N THR A 511 12.49 5.15 -22.86
CA THR A 511 11.43 4.68 -23.76
C THR A 511 10.21 5.58 -23.65
N GLY A 512 9.66 5.99 -24.79
CA GLY A 512 8.54 6.96 -24.83
C GLY A 512 8.97 8.43 -24.84
N TRP A 513 10.26 8.73 -24.62
CA TRP A 513 10.81 10.09 -24.74
C TRP A 513 11.52 10.32 -26.06
N THR A 514 11.31 11.50 -26.65
CA THR A 514 11.94 11.93 -27.90
C THR A 514 12.75 13.20 -27.66
N SER A 515 14.08 13.11 -27.83
CA SER A 515 14.97 14.26 -27.78
C SER A 515 14.80 15.12 -29.03
N SER A 516 14.47 16.40 -28.83
CA SER A 516 14.47 17.42 -29.89
C SER A 516 15.80 18.15 -29.97
N SER A 517 16.53 18.25 -28.85
CA SER A 517 17.86 18.87 -28.76
C SER A 517 18.54 18.49 -27.45
N GLY A 518 19.86 18.68 -27.38
CA GLY A 518 20.69 18.30 -26.24
C GLY A 518 21.11 16.82 -26.27
N SER A 519 21.89 16.44 -25.26
CA SER A 519 22.37 15.07 -25.07
C SER A 519 21.73 14.51 -23.80
N TRP A 520 20.86 13.53 -23.98
CA TRP A 520 20.05 12.94 -22.91
C TRP A 520 20.40 11.47 -22.71
N SER A 521 20.42 11.03 -21.45
CA SER A 521 20.64 9.64 -21.07
C SER A 521 20.10 9.40 -19.67
N VAL A 522 19.74 8.18 -19.33
CA VAL A 522 19.53 7.81 -17.92
C VAL A 522 20.87 7.48 -17.28
N VAL A 523 21.16 8.08 -16.12
CA VAL A 523 22.41 7.87 -15.37
C VAL A 523 22.11 7.47 -13.93
N THR A 524 23.03 6.73 -13.31
CA THR A 524 22.92 6.26 -11.92
C THR A 524 23.77 7.13 -10.99
N ALA A 525 23.14 7.80 -10.02
CA ALA A 525 23.82 8.59 -8.99
C ALA A 525 23.04 8.51 -7.66
N GLY A 526 22.97 7.29 -7.10
CA GLY A 526 22.00 6.93 -6.05
C GLY A 526 20.83 6.20 -6.69
N THR A 527 19.83 6.97 -7.17
CA THR A 527 18.73 6.52 -8.03
C THR A 527 19.09 6.68 -9.51
N LYS A 528 18.31 6.08 -10.43
CA LYS A 528 18.43 6.31 -11.87
C LYS A 528 17.61 7.54 -12.23
N THR A 529 18.20 8.45 -12.98
CA THR A 529 17.55 9.73 -13.33
C THR A 529 17.83 10.10 -14.78
N LEU A 530 16.88 10.80 -15.40
CA LEU A 530 17.10 11.40 -16.71
C LEU A 530 18.11 12.53 -16.60
N PHE A 531 19.17 12.48 -17.38
CA PHE A 531 20.29 13.41 -17.30
C PHE A 531 20.55 14.09 -18.62
N GLN A 532 20.73 15.40 -18.57
CA GLN A 532 21.14 16.22 -19.69
C GLN A 532 22.60 16.65 -19.51
N SER A 533 23.44 16.44 -20.53
CA SER A 533 24.89 16.71 -20.49
C SER A 533 25.39 17.73 -21.51
N ALA A 534 24.51 18.30 -22.34
CA ALA A 534 24.92 19.30 -23.32
C ALA A 534 24.98 20.71 -22.70
N SER A 535 25.97 21.51 -23.08
CA SER A 535 26.06 22.93 -22.69
C SER A 535 25.11 23.85 -23.47
N THR A 536 24.38 23.31 -24.44
CA THR A 536 23.37 24.00 -25.24
C THR A 536 21.97 23.69 -24.73
N THR A 537 20.96 24.36 -25.29
CA THR A 537 19.55 24.06 -24.98
C THR A 537 19.26 22.58 -25.19
N GLY A 538 18.76 21.92 -24.14
CA GLY A 538 18.18 20.59 -24.21
C GLY A 538 16.67 20.67 -24.15
N LEU A 539 16.00 19.91 -25.02
CA LEU A 539 14.55 19.69 -25.00
C LEU A 539 14.28 18.22 -25.31
N ILE A 540 13.56 17.56 -24.42
CA ILE A 540 13.08 16.19 -24.57
C ILE A 540 11.59 16.16 -24.24
N THR A 541 10.81 15.41 -25.01
CA THR A 541 9.33 15.39 -24.91
C THR A 541 8.79 13.98 -24.84
N ALA A 542 7.65 13.80 -24.19
CA ALA A 542 6.96 12.52 -24.08
C ALA A 542 5.44 12.71 -24.02
N GLY A 543 4.74 11.59 -24.15
CA GLY A 543 3.28 11.53 -24.04
C GLY A 543 2.53 12.03 -25.27
N ASP A 544 1.21 12.12 -25.09
CA ASP A 544 0.25 12.48 -26.12
C ASP A 544 -0.10 13.98 -26.10
N SER A 545 -0.98 14.39 -27.02
CA SER A 545 -1.48 15.76 -27.10
C SER A 545 -2.64 15.96 -26.13
N TRP A 546 -2.33 16.32 -24.89
CA TRP A 546 -3.35 16.58 -23.85
C TRP A 546 -3.74 18.06 -23.76
N THR A 547 -4.96 18.33 -23.29
CA THR A 547 -5.50 19.67 -23.06
C THR A 547 -5.27 20.12 -21.61
N ASP A 548 -5.99 19.52 -20.68
CA ASP A 548 -6.04 19.88 -19.26
C ASP A 548 -5.50 18.72 -18.42
N TYR A 549 -4.45 18.99 -17.65
CA TYR A 549 -3.75 18.01 -16.84
C TYR A 549 -2.92 18.69 -15.77
N THR A 550 -2.45 17.92 -14.80
CA THR A 550 -1.30 18.31 -14.01
C THR A 550 -0.07 17.56 -14.49
N TYR A 551 1.03 18.27 -14.67
CA TYR A 551 2.34 17.69 -14.96
C TYR A 551 3.31 18.04 -13.85
N GLU A 552 3.88 17.02 -13.22
CA GLU A 552 4.89 17.12 -12.18
C GLU A 552 6.19 16.46 -12.65
N GLY A 553 7.32 17.02 -12.21
CA GLY A 553 8.63 16.42 -12.38
C GLY A 553 9.62 17.00 -11.39
N LYS A 554 10.59 16.19 -10.98
CA LYS A 554 11.71 16.63 -10.16
C LYS A 554 12.83 17.18 -11.02
N VAL A 555 13.54 18.19 -10.50
CA VAL A 555 14.74 18.74 -11.12
C VAL A 555 15.84 18.97 -10.08
N LYS A 556 17.07 18.62 -10.45
CA LYS A 556 18.28 18.88 -9.67
C LYS A 556 19.33 19.52 -10.56
N MET A 557 19.88 20.65 -10.10
CA MET A 557 20.84 21.46 -10.84
C MET A 557 22.16 21.57 -10.07
N PRO A 558 23.33 21.33 -10.70
CA PRO A 558 24.60 21.27 -10.00
C PRO A 558 25.30 22.61 -9.78
N ILE A 559 24.92 23.66 -10.52
CA ILE A 559 25.69 24.92 -10.59
C ILE A 559 24.90 26.16 -10.22
N THR A 560 25.63 27.17 -9.73
CA THR A 560 25.20 28.57 -9.70
C THR A 560 24.85 29.02 -11.13
N ASN A 561 23.70 29.68 -11.31
CA ASN A 561 23.18 30.18 -12.58
C ASN A 561 22.52 29.16 -13.52
N ALA A 562 22.15 27.98 -13.00
CA ALA A 562 21.39 27.01 -13.75
C ALA A 562 19.98 27.50 -14.16
N ASN A 563 19.45 26.91 -15.24
CA ASN A 563 18.12 27.17 -15.76
C ASN A 563 17.48 25.89 -16.26
N ALA A 564 16.51 25.36 -15.52
CA ALA A 564 15.86 24.10 -15.85
C ALA A 564 14.41 24.07 -15.36
N GLY A 565 13.58 23.27 -16.04
CA GLY A 565 12.20 23.08 -15.65
C GLY A 565 11.44 22.16 -16.60
N ILE A 566 10.12 22.25 -16.47
CA ILE A 566 9.17 21.48 -17.25
C ILE A 566 8.61 22.31 -18.40
N VAL A 567 8.32 21.65 -19.52
CA VAL A 567 7.55 22.19 -20.64
C VAL A 567 6.27 21.40 -20.81
N PHE A 568 5.22 22.07 -21.23
CA PHE A 568 3.89 21.49 -21.37
C PHE A 568 3.13 22.16 -22.51
N ARG A 569 2.13 21.43 -23.03
CA ARG A 569 1.46 21.68 -24.30
C ARG A 569 2.45 21.91 -25.45
N VAL A 570 3.49 21.08 -25.48
CA VAL A 570 4.53 21.13 -26.52
C VAL A 570 3.95 20.63 -27.83
N GLN A 571 3.89 21.53 -28.82
CA GLN A 571 3.51 21.19 -30.19
C GLN A 571 4.74 20.89 -31.04
N ASN A 572 5.82 21.63 -30.80
CA ASN A 572 7.15 21.47 -31.40
C ASN A 572 8.17 22.34 -30.63
N ALA A 573 9.43 22.37 -31.10
CA ALA A 573 10.51 23.12 -30.46
C ALA A 573 10.32 24.65 -30.44
N ASP A 574 9.34 25.19 -31.16
CA ASP A 574 9.06 26.63 -31.26
C ASP A 574 7.77 27.03 -30.52
N ASN A 575 6.97 26.06 -30.06
CA ASN A 575 5.61 26.26 -29.58
C ASN A 575 5.32 25.40 -28.32
N TYR A 576 5.40 26.01 -27.13
CA TYR A 576 5.19 25.36 -25.83
C TYR A 576 4.99 26.39 -24.70
N TYR A 577 4.48 25.95 -23.55
CA TYR A 577 4.63 26.66 -22.28
C TYR A 577 5.79 26.06 -21.47
N MET A 578 6.41 26.87 -20.62
CA MET A 578 7.53 26.43 -19.77
C MET A 578 7.40 27.02 -18.38
N TYR A 579 7.57 26.18 -17.36
CA TYR A 579 7.72 26.62 -15.98
C TYR A 579 9.07 26.15 -15.44
N ARG A 580 9.91 27.09 -15.01
CA ARG A 580 11.32 26.83 -14.70
C ARG A 580 11.82 27.51 -13.43
N ILE A 581 12.89 26.94 -12.88
CA ILE A 581 13.78 27.60 -11.92
C ILE A 581 14.87 28.35 -12.69
N ASN A 582 15.06 29.63 -12.38
CA ASN A 582 16.14 30.46 -12.88
C ASN A 582 17.03 30.87 -11.70
N VAL A 583 18.17 30.20 -11.57
CA VAL A 583 19.09 30.40 -10.43
C VAL A 583 19.78 31.76 -10.50
N TRP A 584 20.14 32.24 -11.70
CA TRP A 584 20.82 33.54 -11.88
C TRP A 584 19.94 34.70 -11.40
N ASN A 585 18.68 34.71 -11.84
CA ASN A 585 17.73 35.77 -11.46
C ASN A 585 17.06 35.52 -10.10
N GLN A 586 17.27 34.36 -9.48
CA GLN A 586 16.59 33.92 -8.26
C GLN A 586 15.06 33.99 -8.40
N LYS A 587 14.54 33.38 -9.47
CA LYS A 587 13.11 33.39 -9.80
C LYS A 587 12.59 32.03 -10.23
N LEU A 588 11.32 31.82 -9.94
CA LEU A 588 10.47 30.91 -10.69
C LEU A 588 9.81 31.69 -11.82
N GLU A 589 9.81 31.13 -13.02
CA GLU A 589 9.39 31.83 -14.22
C GLU A 589 8.48 30.95 -15.08
N LEU A 590 7.29 31.46 -15.38
CA LEU A 590 6.37 30.91 -16.36
C LEU A 590 6.53 31.67 -17.69
N HIS A 591 6.79 30.92 -18.76
CA HIS A 591 6.93 31.44 -20.11
C HIS A 591 5.93 30.80 -21.08
N LYS A 592 5.69 31.51 -22.18
CA LYS A 592 5.14 30.94 -23.42
C LYS A 592 6.15 31.11 -24.54
N ALA A 593 6.29 30.10 -25.38
CA ALA A 593 7.03 30.14 -26.63
C ALA A 593 6.03 30.02 -27.79
N VAL A 594 5.99 31.01 -28.68
CA VAL A 594 5.13 31.01 -29.88
C VAL A 594 5.98 31.43 -31.06
N ASN A 595 6.03 30.61 -32.11
CA ASN A 595 6.90 30.83 -33.28
C ASN A 595 8.37 31.10 -32.89
N GLY A 596 8.88 30.38 -31.88
CA GLY A 596 10.25 30.48 -31.41
C GLY A 596 10.52 31.66 -30.47
N GLN A 597 9.55 32.56 -30.26
CA GLN A 597 9.69 33.71 -29.36
C GLN A 597 9.29 33.33 -27.93
N LEU A 598 10.26 33.27 -27.02
CA LEU A 598 10.05 32.98 -25.60
C LEU A 598 9.70 34.26 -24.83
N THR A 599 8.49 34.33 -24.29
CA THR A 599 7.94 35.47 -23.55
C THR A 599 7.69 35.09 -22.09
N LEU A 600 8.24 35.86 -21.14
CA LEU A 600 7.93 35.73 -19.72
C LEU A 600 6.52 36.27 -19.44
N VAL A 601 5.68 35.49 -18.77
CA VAL A 601 4.28 35.86 -18.50
C VAL A 601 3.96 35.95 -17.01
N SER A 602 4.70 35.25 -16.15
CA SER A 602 4.57 35.35 -14.70
C SER A 602 5.85 34.92 -14.01
N SER A 603 6.18 35.52 -12.87
CA SER A 603 7.37 35.16 -12.09
C SER A 603 7.23 35.48 -10.61
N THR A 604 7.90 34.70 -9.76
CA THR A 604 7.94 34.88 -8.31
C THR A 604 9.36 34.68 -7.78
N PRO A 605 9.83 35.44 -6.76
CA PRO A 605 11.15 35.22 -6.17
C PRO A 605 11.33 33.78 -5.64
N PHE A 606 12.49 33.19 -5.91
CA PHE A 606 12.85 31.86 -5.44
C PHE A 606 14.37 31.65 -5.46
N THR A 607 14.92 31.22 -4.34
CA THR A 607 16.36 30.94 -4.22
C THR A 607 16.57 29.44 -4.13
N ALA A 608 17.12 28.85 -5.19
CA ALA A 608 17.48 27.44 -5.23
C ALA A 608 18.87 27.19 -4.63
N GLN A 609 19.07 25.99 -4.09
CA GLN A 609 20.34 25.47 -3.59
C GLN A 609 20.93 24.49 -4.61
N ALA A 610 22.26 24.50 -4.72
CA ALA A 610 22.98 23.59 -5.61
C ALA A 610 22.76 22.13 -5.16
N ASN A 611 22.55 21.24 -6.13
CA ASN A 611 22.34 19.81 -5.93
C ASN A 611 21.12 19.43 -5.08
N GLN A 612 20.19 20.35 -4.83
CA GLN A 612 18.91 20.05 -4.22
C GLN A 612 17.89 19.63 -5.28
N TRP A 613 17.11 18.59 -4.97
CA TRP A 613 15.93 18.23 -5.75
C TRP A 613 14.78 19.18 -5.42
N TYR A 614 14.12 19.67 -6.46
CA TYR A 614 12.88 20.42 -6.38
C TYR A 614 11.80 19.70 -7.18
N THR A 615 10.61 19.55 -6.58
CA THR A 615 9.43 19.07 -7.32
C THR A 615 8.77 20.26 -7.97
N ILE A 616 8.79 20.33 -9.29
CA ILE A 616 8.12 21.36 -10.08
C ILE A 616 6.82 20.79 -10.64
N LYS A 617 5.73 21.54 -10.50
CA LYS A 617 4.43 21.14 -11.04
C LYS A 617 3.74 22.27 -11.78
N ALA A 618 3.13 21.95 -12.91
CA ALA A 618 2.17 22.78 -13.60
C ALA A 618 0.77 22.16 -13.52
N SER A 619 -0.24 22.96 -13.17
CA SER A 619 -1.65 22.60 -13.30
C SER A 619 -2.25 23.45 -14.41
N ILE A 620 -2.78 22.78 -15.43
CA ILE A 620 -3.27 23.40 -16.66
C ILE A 620 -4.77 23.15 -16.77
N GLN A 621 -5.55 24.23 -16.81
CA GLN A 621 -7.00 24.18 -16.94
C GLN A 621 -7.47 25.27 -17.90
N GLY A 622 -7.93 24.88 -19.09
CA GLY A 622 -8.28 25.83 -20.14
C GLY A 622 -7.07 26.69 -20.52
N ASN A 623 -7.17 28.01 -20.33
CA ASN A 623 -6.06 28.95 -20.52
C ASN A 623 -5.32 29.31 -19.23
N THR A 624 -5.77 28.81 -18.08
CA THR A 624 -5.16 29.10 -16.77
C THR A 624 -4.07 28.07 -16.45
N ILE A 625 -2.91 28.58 -16.05
CA ILE A 625 -1.73 27.81 -15.69
C ILE A 625 -1.29 28.23 -14.28
N LYS A 626 -1.22 27.26 -13.39
CA LYS A 626 -0.67 27.40 -12.03
C LYS A 626 0.65 26.67 -11.94
N GLY A 627 1.68 27.34 -11.41
CA GLY A 627 3.02 26.80 -11.20
C GLY A 627 3.30 26.61 -9.71
N TYR A 628 3.80 25.43 -9.35
CA TYR A 628 4.09 25.02 -7.98
C TYR A 628 5.53 24.55 -7.86
N VAL A 629 6.11 24.76 -6.67
CA VAL A 629 7.37 24.12 -6.27
C VAL A 629 7.22 23.56 -4.87
N ASP A 630 7.61 22.30 -4.71
CA ASP A 630 7.52 21.53 -3.46
C ASP A 630 6.11 21.60 -2.85
N GLY A 631 5.09 21.45 -3.71
CA GLY A 631 3.68 21.49 -3.35
C GLY A 631 3.08 22.88 -3.12
N ALA A 632 3.88 23.93 -2.99
CA ALA A 632 3.39 25.29 -2.77
C ALA A 632 3.10 26.02 -4.09
N LEU A 633 1.93 26.68 -4.20
CA LEU A 633 1.60 27.54 -5.34
C LEU A 633 2.54 28.76 -5.35
N LYS A 634 3.15 29.04 -6.50
CA LYS A 634 4.14 30.13 -6.65
C LYS A 634 3.74 31.13 -7.73
N THR A 635 3.14 30.67 -8.83
CA THR A 635 2.68 31.52 -9.92
C THR A 635 1.30 31.09 -10.39
N GLU A 636 0.47 32.05 -10.78
CA GLU A 636 -0.78 31.80 -11.48
C GLU A 636 -0.90 32.81 -12.62
N TRP A 637 -1.32 32.34 -13.79
CA TRP A 637 -1.52 33.17 -14.97
C TRP A 637 -2.56 32.57 -15.89
N THR A 638 -3.39 33.42 -16.47
CA THR A 638 -4.35 33.02 -17.51
C THR A 638 -3.93 33.66 -18.83
N ASN A 639 -3.75 32.84 -19.87
CA ASN A 639 -3.45 33.38 -21.19
C ASN A 639 -4.65 34.18 -21.72
N PRO A 640 -4.48 35.49 -22.02
CA PRO A 640 -5.55 36.30 -22.57
C PRO A 640 -5.96 35.88 -24.00
N VAL A 641 -5.16 35.02 -24.65
CA VAL A 641 -5.42 34.49 -25.98
C VAL A 641 -5.53 32.97 -25.92
N THR A 642 -6.46 32.39 -26.69
CA THR A 642 -6.58 30.93 -26.86
C THR A 642 -5.55 30.44 -27.87
N GLU A 643 -4.38 30.08 -27.37
CA GLU A 643 -3.26 29.52 -28.13
C GLU A 643 -2.62 28.38 -27.36
N LEU A 644 -1.93 27.46 -28.06
CA LEU A 644 -1.32 26.27 -27.47
C LEU A 644 -2.31 25.54 -26.54
N THR A 645 -3.45 25.12 -27.07
CA THR A 645 -4.53 24.49 -26.26
C THR A 645 -4.30 23.01 -25.97
N THR A 646 -3.41 22.37 -26.74
CA THR A 646 -3.06 20.96 -26.58
C THR A 646 -1.57 20.75 -26.84
N GLY A 647 -1.00 19.68 -26.31
CA GLY A 647 0.32 19.19 -26.72
C GLY A 647 0.96 18.27 -25.68
N LYS A 648 2.18 17.83 -26.00
CA LYS A 648 2.99 16.93 -25.19
C LYS A 648 3.52 17.60 -23.93
N ILE A 649 4.18 16.81 -23.07
CA ILE A 649 5.00 17.30 -21.97
C ILE A 649 6.48 17.12 -22.28
N GLY A 650 7.34 17.66 -21.44
CA GLY A 650 8.78 17.46 -21.56
C GLY A 650 9.61 18.16 -20.51
N PHE A 651 10.92 17.96 -20.58
CA PHE A 651 11.90 18.69 -19.79
C PHE A 651 12.72 19.60 -20.69
N ARG A 652 13.09 20.77 -20.15
CA ARG A 652 13.93 21.74 -20.85
C ARG A 652 14.95 22.36 -19.90
N THR A 653 16.18 22.46 -20.39
CA THR A 653 17.28 23.13 -19.68
C THR A 653 18.16 23.89 -20.66
N THR A 654 18.80 24.96 -20.21
CA THR A 654 19.91 25.62 -20.93
C THR A 654 21.23 25.48 -20.15
N SER A 655 21.28 24.52 -19.23
CA SER A 655 22.41 24.26 -18.35
C SER A 655 22.83 22.81 -18.48
N VAL A 656 24.14 22.60 -18.39
CA VAL A 656 24.77 21.29 -18.37
C VAL A 656 24.58 20.60 -17.01
N ASP A 657 24.64 19.27 -17.03
CA ASP A 657 24.63 18.39 -15.87
C ASP A 657 23.34 18.45 -15.01
N VAL A 658 22.19 18.69 -15.65
CA VAL A 658 20.89 18.74 -14.96
C VAL A 658 20.26 17.35 -14.93
N SER A 659 19.80 16.92 -13.76
CA SER A 659 19.00 15.71 -13.59
C SER A 659 17.51 16.03 -13.47
N PHE A 660 16.69 15.20 -14.09
CA PHE A 660 15.24 15.19 -13.98
C PHE A 660 14.77 13.80 -13.55
N ASP A 661 13.65 13.74 -12.83
CA ASP A 661 13.11 12.50 -12.30
C ASP A 661 11.58 12.61 -12.09
N ASP A 662 10.91 11.49 -11.81
CA ASP A 662 9.50 11.38 -11.44
C ASP A 662 8.54 12.22 -12.32
N ALA A 663 8.58 11.98 -13.63
CA ALA A 663 7.65 12.61 -14.58
C ALA A 663 6.25 11.99 -14.44
N LEU A 664 5.32 12.75 -13.85
CA LEU A 664 3.96 12.29 -13.61
C LEU A 664 2.93 13.21 -14.26
N VAL A 665 2.04 12.64 -15.08
CA VAL A 665 0.90 13.32 -15.69
C VAL A 665 -0.40 12.70 -15.21
N LEU A 666 -1.24 13.54 -14.60
CA LEU A 666 -2.57 13.17 -14.13
C LEU A 666 -3.63 13.97 -14.87
N SER A 667 -4.81 13.38 -15.09
CA SER A 667 -5.97 14.14 -15.56
C SER A 667 -6.28 15.33 -14.65
N SER A 668 -6.62 16.48 -15.23
CA SER A 668 -7.00 17.66 -14.45
C SER A 668 -8.39 17.47 -13.88
N ASN A 669 -8.52 17.69 -12.58
CA ASN A 669 -9.79 17.76 -11.88
C ASN A 669 -9.65 18.91 -10.86
N GLN A 670 -10.53 19.92 -10.95
CA GLN A 670 -10.43 21.15 -10.15
C GLN A 670 -10.57 20.92 -8.65
#